data_AF-A0A1G8GB48-F1
#
_entry.id   AF-A0A1G8GB48-F1
#
_cell.length_a   1.000
_cell.length_b   1.000
_cell.length_c   1.000
_cell.angle_alpha   90.00
_cell.angle_beta   90.00
_cell.angle_gamma   90.00
#
_symmetry.space_group_name_H-M   'P 1'
#
loop_
_entity.id
_entity.type
_entity.pdbx_description
1 polymer ?
#
loop_
_entity_poly.entity_id
_entity_poly.type
_entity_poly.pdbx_seq_one_letter_code
_entity_poly.pdbx_strand_id
1 'polypeptide(L)'
;MQSSKYYGFAGALALFCGMAQAASAPSAGLAARLADFDGWAARRMGAERIPGVTVGFSQGDVEWVKGYGYADLENRVPATAQSSYRLASVTKPMTAVAILQLVEQGKIDLDVPVQTYVPYFPVKPFPVTVRQLLGHLGGIDAYRDSKVEQHFKEHKDTRQSIAVFEQFDLIAEPGTRFRYTSYGYNLLGAVIEGASGESYGGYMRRHVWGPLGMDATVLDDPDVVIAHRVRGYRLAGKELKNSEFVDISSRFSAGGTRASVPDMLAFGRGVHDGKILSAASVAAMVQPMATRAGRLTNYGMGWEILPTGGRYAIAHSGQQPETVTYLYSFPSRKLTIAVAANLERVNPEAFVQRLFEVVTGEPWQLNTYIADAGAQRAYRVAQGLFEEGRAHAERTDQAYADAASTREAFTQINLQALAPDAKAARAYIDAARHPAGGRVFLTAGASMAGALLQSGVDLSKYSRGGALAFARDYILLSQGTKAGTLPRFDAAFEQTIVALASSWDRTAAIAWPAAPASASIAALDSQLRTAFRGQRAYPDFVPELQELAQAPSARGETDTSLAASRLAVELYPLSDRAHALQGLTLLRAGKTEPALAALRLALDRDPLGAASPAALNLEAYRLKGGGAVSQGMAVLQAAVSLHPRDANLQDSLAEFYMEQGLRPQAVAAYRQALQLDPRYPGAVGAKAAIIRLGGETKALAP
;
A
#
# COMPACT_ATOMS: atom_id res chain seq x y z
N MET A 1 56.49 18.61 -53.53
CA MET A 1 56.70 18.68 -52.07
C MET A 1 55.34 18.46 -51.39
N GLN A 2 55.19 17.30 -50.75
CA GLN A 2 54.20 16.83 -49.76
C GLN A 2 52.71 17.28 -49.93
N SER A 3 51.77 16.51 -50.53
CA SER A 3 51.03 15.30 -50.07
C SER A 3 50.35 15.48 -48.69
N SER A 4 49.03 15.39 -48.51
CA SER A 4 48.13 14.24 -48.78
C SER A 4 46.66 14.71 -48.84
N LYS A 5 45.89 14.45 -49.91
CA LYS A 5 44.98 13.31 -50.12
C LYS A 5 44.22 12.82 -48.88
N TYR A 6 42.99 13.33 -48.71
CA TYR A 6 41.93 12.70 -47.92
C TYR A 6 41.33 11.53 -48.73
N TYR A 7 41.40 10.32 -48.18
CA TYR A 7 40.65 9.16 -48.66
C TYR A 7 39.33 9.06 -47.87
N GLY A 8 38.24 8.89 -48.60
CA GLY A 8 36.91 8.69 -48.04
C GLY A 8 36.77 7.32 -47.37
N PHE A 9 36.07 7.31 -46.24
CA PHE A 9 35.44 6.12 -45.69
C PHE A 9 33.92 6.31 -45.79
N ALA A 10 33.30 5.58 -46.72
CA ALA A 10 31.87 5.40 -46.75
C ALA A 10 31.48 4.43 -45.63
N GLY A 11 31.02 4.97 -44.50
CA GLY A 11 30.36 4.20 -43.44
C GLY A 11 28.85 4.31 -43.64
N ALA A 12 28.20 3.22 -44.05
CA ALA A 12 26.76 3.12 -44.14
C ALA A 12 26.12 3.27 -42.74
N LEU A 13 25.53 4.42 -42.47
CA LEU A 13 24.69 4.65 -41.30
C LEU A 13 23.32 4.01 -41.58
N ALA A 14 23.13 2.77 -41.17
CA ALA A 14 21.82 2.13 -41.17
C ALA A 14 20.96 2.80 -40.07
N LEU A 15 20.20 3.81 -40.46
CA LEU A 15 19.10 4.37 -39.67
C LEU A 15 18.03 3.28 -39.50
N PHE A 16 18.10 2.53 -38.40
CA PHE A 16 16.93 1.81 -37.88
C PHE A 16 15.96 2.86 -37.32
N CYS A 17 15.14 3.46 -38.19
CA CYS A 17 13.90 4.07 -37.77
C CYS A 17 12.97 2.94 -37.29
N GLY A 18 13.04 2.61 -36.01
CA GLY A 18 11.99 1.86 -35.36
C GLY A 18 10.69 2.65 -35.52
N MET A 19 9.73 2.11 -36.25
CA MET A 19 8.37 2.66 -36.29
C MET A 19 7.83 2.61 -34.86
N ALA A 20 7.67 3.76 -34.23
CA ALA A 20 6.90 3.87 -32.99
C ALA A 20 5.47 3.45 -33.33
N GLN A 21 5.08 2.25 -32.87
CA GLN A 21 3.74 1.74 -33.06
C GLN A 21 2.80 2.62 -32.24
N ALA A 22 1.99 3.43 -32.93
CA ALA A 22 1.04 4.32 -32.28
C ALA A 22 0.08 3.49 -31.41
N ALA A 23 -0.05 3.85 -30.14
CA ALA A 23 -0.96 3.18 -29.21
C ALA A 23 -2.38 3.16 -29.80
N SER A 24 -3.03 2.00 -29.70
CA SER A 24 -4.37 1.82 -30.25
C SER A 24 -5.41 2.57 -29.40
N ALA A 25 -6.39 3.20 -30.06
CA ALA A 25 -7.46 3.90 -29.37
C ALA A 25 -8.32 2.91 -28.53
N PRO A 26 -8.84 3.34 -27.36
CA PRO A 26 -9.75 2.53 -26.55
C PRO A 26 -10.97 2.06 -27.35
N SER A 27 -11.44 0.83 -27.10
CA SER A 27 -12.70 0.35 -27.67
C SER A 27 -13.89 1.23 -27.23
N ALA A 28 -14.97 1.27 -28.02
CA ALA A 28 -16.16 2.09 -27.69
C ALA A 28 -16.74 1.79 -26.29
N GLY A 29 -16.74 0.52 -25.88
CA GLY A 29 -17.19 0.12 -24.54
C GLY A 29 -16.23 0.54 -23.42
N LEU A 30 -14.92 0.61 -23.68
CA LEU A 30 -13.95 1.17 -22.74
C LEU A 30 -14.06 2.70 -22.66
N ALA A 31 -14.25 3.38 -23.80
CA ALA A 31 -14.46 4.83 -23.84
C ALA A 31 -15.67 5.27 -23.01
N ALA A 32 -16.80 4.55 -23.09
CA ALA A 32 -17.98 4.84 -22.27
C ALA A 32 -17.71 4.66 -20.76
N ARG A 33 -16.96 3.62 -20.36
CA ARG A 33 -16.59 3.42 -18.95
C ARG A 33 -15.60 4.49 -18.45
N LEU A 34 -14.69 4.96 -19.31
CA LEU A 34 -13.78 6.06 -18.98
C LEU A 34 -14.52 7.40 -18.82
N ALA A 35 -15.64 7.62 -19.51
CA ALA A 35 -16.48 8.79 -19.29
C ALA A 35 -17.16 8.77 -17.90
N ASP A 36 -17.54 7.60 -17.38
CA ASP A 36 -18.03 7.48 -15.99
C ASP A 36 -16.91 7.80 -14.97
N PHE A 37 -15.69 7.35 -15.26
CA PHE A 37 -14.52 7.68 -14.45
C PHE A 37 -14.30 9.20 -14.34
N ASP A 38 -14.50 9.96 -15.42
CA ASP A 38 -14.39 11.43 -15.40
C ASP A 38 -15.33 12.08 -14.36
N GLY A 39 -16.59 11.65 -14.34
CA GLY A 39 -17.58 12.14 -13.40
C GLY A 39 -17.25 11.76 -11.95
N TRP A 40 -16.75 10.55 -11.74
CA TRP A 40 -16.29 10.09 -10.43
C TRP A 40 -15.08 10.90 -9.93
N ALA A 41 -14.06 11.08 -10.79
CA ALA A 41 -12.85 11.82 -10.45
C ALA A 41 -13.17 13.27 -10.08
N ALA A 42 -14.03 13.95 -10.85
CA ALA A 42 -14.47 15.31 -10.54
C ALA A 42 -15.16 15.43 -9.18
N ARG A 43 -16.06 14.49 -8.84
CA ARG A 43 -16.73 14.46 -7.53
C ARG A 43 -15.73 14.22 -6.40
N ARG A 44 -14.79 13.29 -6.57
CA ARG A 44 -13.77 12.98 -5.56
C ARG A 44 -12.85 14.19 -5.33
N MET A 45 -12.35 14.80 -6.39
CA MET A 45 -11.53 16.02 -6.31
C MET A 45 -12.28 17.16 -5.62
N GLY A 46 -13.55 17.37 -5.94
CA GLY A 46 -14.38 18.39 -5.27
C GLY A 46 -14.54 18.13 -3.76
N ALA A 47 -14.79 16.87 -3.38
CA ALA A 47 -14.95 16.48 -1.98
C ALA A 47 -13.66 16.61 -1.16
N GLU A 48 -12.51 16.26 -1.75
CA GLU A 48 -11.20 16.31 -1.09
C GLU A 48 -10.43 17.62 -1.33
N ARG A 49 -10.99 18.54 -2.13
CA ARG A 49 -10.35 19.81 -2.55
C ARG A 49 -9.01 19.61 -3.27
N ILE A 50 -8.90 18.56 -4.09
CA ILE A 50 -7.70 18.26 -4.89
C ILE A 50 -7.61 19.26 -6.05
N PRO A 51 -6.55 20.10 -6.14
CA PRO A 51 -6.41 21.08 -7.21
C PRO A 51 -6.16 20.44 -8.58
N GLY A 52 -5.28 19.44 -8.63
CA GLY A 52 -4.95 18.72 -9.85
C GLY A 52 -4.49 17.29 -9.60
N VAL A 53 -4.90 16.39 -10.49
CA VAL A 53 -4.46 14.99 -10.53
C VAL A 53 -4.31 14.55 -11.98
N THR A 54 -3.23 13.84 -12.28
CA THR A 54 -3.07 13.11 -13.53
C THR A 54 -3.11 11.62 -13.23
N VAL A 55 -3.88 10.88 -14.02
CA VAL A 55 -4.08 9.44 -13.85
C VAL A 55 -4.06 8.77 -15.20
N GLY A 56 -3.52 7.57 -15.27
CA GLY A 56 -3.48 6.79 -16.49
C GLY A 56 -3.23 5.32 -16.27
N PHE A 57 -3.42 4.55 -17.33
CA PHE A 57 -3.05 3.15 -17.37
C PHE A 57 -2.40 2.79 -18.71
N SER A 58 -1.67 1.69 -18.68
CA SER A 58 -1.15 1.00 -19.85
C SER A 58 -1.45 -0.48 -19.72
N GLN A 59 -2.03 -1.06 -20.77
CA GLN A 59 -2.30 -2.49 -20.86
C GLN A 59 -2.06 -2.99 -22.29
N GLY A 60 -1.00 -3.78 -22.48
CA GLY A 60 -0.55 -4.12 -23.83
C GLY A 60 -0.29 -2.85 -24.66
N ASP A 61 -0.91 -2.75 -25.83
CA ASP A 61 -0.75 -1.62 -26.77
C ASP A 61 -1.74 -0.46 -26.53
N VAL A 62 -2.56 -0.55 -25.47
CA VAL A 62 -3.49 0.51 -25.08
C VAL A 62 -2.87 1.33 -23.97
N GLU A 63 -2.79 2.64 -24.19
CA GLU A 63 -2.42 3.62 -23.17
C GLU A 63 -3.49 4.72 -23.12
N TRP A 64 -3.86 5.12 -21.91
CA TRP A 64 -4.74 6.26 -21.68
C TRP A 64 -4.23 7.04 -20.48
N VAL A 65 -4.14 8.36 -20.64
CA VAL A 65 -3.70 9.28 -19.60
C VAL A 65 -4.59 10.52 -19.65
N LYS A 66 -5.03 11.00 -18.49
CA LYS A 66 -5.82 12.23 -18.39
C LYS A 66 -5.42 13.02 -17.15
N GLY A 67 -5.24 14.33 -17.36
CA GLY A 67 -5.13 15.31 -16.30
C GLY A 67 -6.50 15.91 -15.97
N TYR A 68 -6.76 16.12 -14.69
CA TYR A 68 -7.95 16.76 -14.15
C TYR A 68 -7.53 17.95 -13.29
N GLY A 69 -8.28 19.04 -13.36
CA GLY A 69 -7.99 20.26 -12.62
C GLY A 69 -6.74 20.98 -13.12
N TYR A 70 -5.93 21.48 -12.20
CA TYR A 70 -4.85 22.42 -12.50
C TYR A 70 -3.49 21.93 -11.98
N ALA A 71 -2.48 21.99 -12.85
CA ALA A 71 -1.07 21.86 -12.48
C ALA A 71 -0.57 23.08 -11.69
N ASP A 72 -1.16 24.24 -11.95
CA ASP A 72 -0.97 25.50 -11.21
C ASP A 72 -2.35 26.16 -11.08
N LEU A 73 -2.89 26.16 -9.87
CA LEU A 73 -4.21 26.66 -9.54
C LEU A 73 -4.28 28.19 -9.62
N GLU A 74 -3.26 28.89 -9.14
CA GLU A 74 -3.18 30.36 -9.14
C GLU A 74 -3.26 30.91 -10.56
N ASN A 75 -2.54 30.26 -11.48
CA ASN A 75 -2.46 30.67 -12.88
C ASN A 75 -3.42 29.90 -13.79
N ARG A 76 -4.22 28.98 -13.22
CA ARG A 76 -5.17 28.11 -13.95
C ARG A 76 -4.51 27.33 -15.09
N VAL A 77 -3.27 26.89 -14.91
CA VAL A 77 -2.60 26.00 -15.86
C VAL A 77 -3.20 24.61 -15.72
N PRO A 78 -3.80 24.02 -16.77
CA PRO A 78 -4.44 22.72 -16.68
C PRO A 78 -3.44 21.62 -16.35
N ALA A 79 -3.86 20.62 -15.58
CA ALA A 79 -3.14 19.37 -15.47
C ALA A 79 -3.27 18.59 -16.79
N THR A 80 -2.17 18.03 -17.29
CA THR A 80 -2.11 17.32 -18.58
C THR A 80 -1.25 16.07 -18.47
N ALA A 81 -1.21 15.24 -19.51
CA ALA A 81 -0.30 14.09 -19.55
C ALA A 81 1.18 14.49 -19.41
N GLN A 82 1.55 15.72 -19.76
CA GLN A 82 2.92 16.24 -19.70
C GLN A 82 3.27 16.85 -18.33
N SER A 83 2.30 17.01 -17.42
CA SER A 83 2.52 17.57 -16.09
C SER A 83 3.59 16.78 -15.32
N SER A 84 4.65 17.48 -14.90
CA SER A 84 5.79 16.90 -14.18
C SER A 84 5.60 17.02 -12.68
N TYR A 85 5.34 15.88 -12.03
CA TYR A 85 5.14 15.76 -10.58
C TYR A 85 6.39 15.21 -9.92
N ARG A 86 6.63 15.61 -8.67
CA ARG A 86 7.54 14.86 -7.79
C ARG A 86 7.04 13.43 -7.68
N LEU A 87 7.93 12.46 -7.78
CA LEU A 87 7.59 11.05 -7.63
C LEU A 87 7.61 10.59 -6.18
N ALA A 88 8.31 11.31 -5.30
CA ALA A 88 8.60 10.83 -3.96
C ALA A 88 9.07 9.37 -4.03
N SER A 89 8.59 8.52 -3.13
CA SER A 89 9.06 7.13 -3.01
C SER A 89 8.82 6.21 -4.21
N VAL A 90 8.06 6.61 -5.24
CA VAL A 90 8.07 5.90 -6.54
C VAL A 90 9.46 5.91 -7.21
N THR A 91 10.37 6.79 -6.76
CA THR A 91 11.79 6.77 -7.12
C THR A 91 12.50 5.48 -6.71
N LYS A 92 12.10 4.84 -5.59
CA LYS A 92 12.77 3.66 -5.02
C LYS A 92 12.78 2.45 -5.96
N PRO A 93 11.65 2.06 -6.59
CA PRO A 93 11.65 1.07 -7.67
C PRO A 93 12.72 1.30 -8.74
N MET A 94 12.91 2.56 -9.17
CA MET A 94 13.88 2.90 -10.22
C MET A 94 15.32 2.76 -9.71
N THR A 95 15.58 3.18 -8.47
CA THR A 95 16.87 2.97 -7.80
C THR A 95 17.18 1.46 -7.65
N ALA A 96 16.18 0.64 -7.33
CA ALA A 96 16.35 -0.81 -7.23
C ALA A 96 16.74 -1.43 -8.58
N VAL A 97 16.13 -0.97 -9.68
CA VAL A 97 16.52 -1.37 -11.05
C VAL A 97 17.99 -1.05 -11.31
N ALA A 98 18.45 0.17 -10.99
CA ALA A 98 19.85 0.55 -11.20
C ALA A 98 20.84 -0.33 -10.41
N ILE A 99 20.51 -0.66 -9.15
CA ILE A 99 21.32 -1.61 -8.36
C ILE A 99 21.37 -2.98 -9.04
N LEU A 100 20.23 -3.51 -9.48
CA LEU A 100 20.16 -4.84 -10.10
C LEU A 100 20.86 -4.87 -11.47
N GLN A 101 20.83 -3.79 -12.25
CA GLN A 101 21.64 -3.67 -13.47
C GLN A 101 23.14 -3.77 -13.15
N LEU A 102 23.59 -3.12 -12.08
CA LEU A 102 24.99 -3.21 -11.64
C LEU A 102 25.34 -4.59 -11.08
N VAL A 103 24.38 -5.33 -10.51
CA VAL A 103 24.54 -6.75 -10.16
C VAL A 103 24.72 -7.61 -11.41
N GLU A 104 23.89 -7.42 -12.43
CA GLU A 104 24.00 -8.14 -13.72
C GLU A 104 25.34 -7.87 -14.42
N GLN A 105 25.90 -6.67 -14.23
CA GLN A 105 27.23 -6.30 -14.72
C GLN A 105 28.39 -6.82 -13.85
N GLY A 106 28.11 -7.51 -12.74
CA GLY A 106 29.12 -7.98 -11.79
C GLY A 106 29.81 -6.86 -10.99
N LYS A 107 29.25 -5.64 -10.98
CA LYS A 107 29.79 -4.48 -10.25
C LYS A 107 29.28 -4.38 -8.82
N ILE A 108 28.10 -4.92 -8.55
CA ILE A 108 27.53 -5.01 -7.20
C ILE A 108 27.35 -6.47 -6.80
N ASP A 109 27.85 -6.83 -5.62
CA ASP A 109 27.44 -8.00 -4.87
C ASP A 109 26.42 -7.53 -3.81
N LEU A 110 25.27 -8.17 -3.79
CA LEU A 110 24.17 -7.80 -2.90
C LEU A 110 24.47 -8.09 -1.42
N ASP A 111 25.38 -9.01 -1.14
CA ASP A 111 25.61 -9.57 0.20
C ASP A 111 26.90 -9.10 0.86
N VAL A 112 27.68 -8.24 0.20
CA VAL A 112 28.84 -7.57 0.82
C VAL A 112 28.41 -6.29 1.57
N PRO A 113 29.19 -5.85 2.57
CA PRO A 113 28.94 -4.59 3.26
C PRO A 113 28.97 -3.39 2.31
N VAL A 114 28.09 -2.42 2.56
CA VAL A 114 27.99 -1.17 1.77
C VAL A 114 29.29 -0.37 1.70
N GLN A 115 30.18 -0.52 2.67
CA GLN A 115 31.51 0.12 2.70
C GLN A 115 32.39 -0.28 1.51
N THR A 116 32.10 -1.41 0.87
CA THR A 116 32.76 -1.83 -0.38
C THR A 116 32.59 -0.77 -1.48
N TYR A 117 31.42 -0.11 -1.52
CA TYR A 117 31.08 0.91 -2.52
C TYR A 117 31.12 2.33 -1.94
N VAL A 118 30.89 2.46 -0.63
CA VAL A 118 30.79 3.73 0.09
C VAL A 118 31.77 3.72 1.26
N PRO A 119 33.10 3.78 1.02
CA PRO A 119 34.12 3.56 2.06
C PRO A 119 34.11 4.62 3.18
N TYR A 120 33.48 5.77 2.93
CA TYR A 120 33.29 6.81 3.94
C TYR A 120 32.11 6.56 4.88
N PHE A 121 31.20 5.62 4.56
CA PHE A 121 30.07 5.32 5.45
C PHE A 121 30.61 4.58 6.68
N PRO A 122 30.33 5.06 7.91
CA PRO A 122 30.98 4.53 9.10
C PRO A 122 30.63 3.05 9.32
N VAL A 123 31.61 2.32 9.83
CA VAL A 123 31.41 0.93 10.25
C VAL A 123 30.42 0.91 11.42
N LYS A 124 29.39 0.07 11.31
CA LYS A 124 28.36 -0.13 12.33
C LYS A 124 28.64 -1.40 13.14
N PRO A 125 28.01 -1.59 14.31
CA PRO A 125 28.18 -2.81 15.11
C PRO A 125 27.83 -4.10 14.35
N PHE A 126 26.99 -4.02 13.32
CA PHE A 126 26.64 -5.11 12.42
C PHE A 126 26.82 -4.65 10.97
N PRO A 127 27.31 -5.52 10.06
CA PRO A 127 27.45 -5.19 8.65
C PRO A 127 26.07 -4.97 8.02
N VAL A 128 25.95 -3.86 7.29
CA VAL A 128 24.75 -3.52 6.50
C VAL A 128 25.04 -3.85 5.04
N THR A 129 24.21 -4.68 4.40
CA THR A 129 24.39 -5.09 3.00
C THR A 129 23.43 -4.38 2.05
N VAL A 130 23.76 -4.37 0.76
CA VAL A 130 22.92 -3.79 -0.30
C VAL A 130 21.56 -4.49 -0.37
N ARG A 131 21.53 -5.83 -0.25
CA ARG A 131 20.29 -6.64 -0.21
C ARG A 131 19.36 -6.18 0.90
N GLN A 132 19.90 -5.96 2.08
CA GLN A 132 19.13 -5.57 3.25
C GLN A 132 18.56 -4.16 3.09
N LEU A 133 19.30 -3.23 2.48
CA LEU A 133 18.80 -1.88 2.22
C LEU A 133 17.63 -1.88 1.22
N LEU A 134 17.74 -2.65 0.13
CA LEU A 134 16.68 -2.79 -0.87
C LEU A 134 15.35 -3.24 -0.25
N GLY A 135 15.42 -4.15 0.72
CA GLY A 135 14.26 -4.69 1.45
C GLY A 135 13.87 -3.96 2.72
N HIS A 136 14.45 -2.80 3.04
CA HIS A 136 14.20 -2.08 4.31
C HIS A 136 14.52 -2.92 5.57
N LEU A 137 15.51 -3.79 5.48
CA LEU A 137 16.01 -4.68 6.53
C LEU A 137 17.41 -4.28 7.02
N GLY A 138 17.96 -3.15 6.58
CA GLY A 138 19.33 -2.73 6.91
C GLY A 138 19.54 -2.16 8.32
N GLY A 139 18.50 -2.05 9.15
CA GLY A 139 18.60 -1.46 10.50
C GLY A 139 18.78 0.07 10.54
N ILE A 140 18.88 0.73 9.38
CA ILE A 140 18.96 2.19 9.24
C ILE A 140 17.63 2.82 9.69
N ASP A 141 17.70 3.84 10.55
CA ASP A 141 16.52 4.54 11.03
C ASP A 141 15.86 5.40 9.93
N ALA A 142 14.66 5.88 10.22
CA ALA A 142 14.03 6.97 9.48
C ALA A 142 14.43 8.33 10.10
N TYR A 143 13.69 9.39 9.77
CA TYR A 143 13.88 10.73 10.34
C TYR A 143 13.73 10.71 11.88
N ARG A 144 14.72 11.26 12.59
CA ARG A 144 14.71 11.48 14.05
C ARG A 144 13.90 12.73 14.41
N ASP A 145 14.02 13.78 13.62
CA ASP A 145 13.18 14.98 13.69
C ASP A 145 12.60 15.30 12.31
N SER A 146 11.40 14.78 12.05
CA SER A 146 10.72 14.98 10.78
C SER A 146 10.41 16.44 10.48
N LYS A 147 10.34 17.34 11.48
CA LYS A 147 10.09 18.77 11.25
C LYS A 147 11.29 19.49 10.66
N VAL A 148 12.49 18.92 10.81
CA VAL A 148 13.73 19.45 10.24
C VAL A 148 14.11 18.65 9.01
N GLU A 149 14.28 17.34 9.18
CA GLU A 149 14.86 16.47 8.14
C GLU A 149 13.93 16.26 6.95
N GLN A 150 12.64 16.63 7.07
CA GLN A 150 11.73 16.66 5.93
C GLN A 150 11.54 17.98 5.23
N HIS A 151 12.17 19.05 5.73
CA HIS A 151 11.89 20.41 5.32
C HIS A 151 13.16 21.21 5.00
N PHE A 152 14.26 20.53 4.61
CA PHE A 152 15.49 21.19 4.20
C PHE A 152 15.24 22.22 3.09
N LYS A 153 15.94 23.35 3.17
CA LYS A 153 15.89 24.44 2.19
C LYS A 153 17.17 24.54 1.38
N GLU A 154 18.27 24.00 1.91
CA GLU A 154 19.55 24.00 1.23
C GLU A 154 19.71 22.77 0.37
N HIS A 155 20.28 22.97 -0.82
CA HIS A 155 20.74 21.90 -1.67
C HIS A 155 21.76 21.01 -0.94
N LYS A 156 21.68 19.69 -1.18
CA LYS A 156 22.62 18.70 -0.68
C LYS A 156 23.09 17.80 -1.81
N ASP A 157 24.40 17.70 -1.99
CA ASP A 157 24.98 16.64 -2.81
C ASP A 157 24.83 15.26 -2.14
N THR A 158 25.29 14.19 -2.80
CA THR A 158 25.25 12.82 -2.25
C THR A 158 25.95 12.74 -0.89
N ARG A 159 27.15 13.31 -0.73
CA ARG A 159 27.93 13.20 0.50
C ARG A 159 27.24 13.93 1.65
N GLN A 160 26.74 15.14 1.41
CA GLN A 160 25.97 15.94 2.36
C GLN A 160 24.67 15.24 2.75
N SER A 161 24.01 14.58 1.80
CA SER A 161 22.80 13.79 2.04
C SER A 161 23.06 12.57 2.94
N ILE A 162 24.20 11.88 2.75
CA ILE A 162 24.62 10.78 3.64
C ILE A 162 25.01 11.30 5.03
N ALA A 163 25.69 12.45 5.10
CA ALA A 163 26.13 13.06 6.36
C ALA A 163 24.97 13.37 7.33
N VAL A 164 23.74 13.54 6.83
CA VAL A 164 22.54 13.77 7.66
C VAL A 164 22.31 12.61 8.64
N PHE A 165 22.55 11.36 8.22
CA PHE A 165 22.17 10.18 9.00
C PHE A 165 23.31 9.19 9.25
N GLU A 166 24.49 9.38 8.66
CA GLU A 166 25.57 8.40 8.76
C GLU A 166 26.00 8.11 10.20
N GLN A 167 25.83 9.07 11.12
CA GLN A 167 26.15 8.90 12.54
C GLN A 167 25.00 8.31 13.36
N PHE A 168 23.86 7.98 12.75
CA PHE A 168 22.76 7.37 13.48
C PHE A 168 23.08 5.92 13.82
N ASP A 169 22.75 5.49 15.03
CA ASP A 169 22.83 4.09 15.41
C ASP A 169 21.83 3.26 14.63
N LEU A 170 22.16 1.97 14.45
CA LEU A 170 21.19 1.01 13.93
C LEU A 170 20.08 0.81 14.96
N ILE A 171 18.83 0.88 14.54
CA ILE A 171 17.67 0.66 15.43
C ILE A 171 17.36 -0.83 15.65
N ALA A 172 18.02 -1.69 14.90
CA ALA A 172 17.95 -3.15 14.97
C ALA A 172 19.15 -3.75 14.24
N GLU A 173 19.52 -4.97 14.62
CA GLU A 173 20.45 -5.77 13.82
C GLU A 173 19.87 -5.97 12.41
N PRO A 174 20.65 -5.75 11.32
CA PRO A 174 20.17 -5.93 9.97
C PRO A 174 19.57 -7.33 9.75
N GLY A 175 18.45 -7.41 9.05
CA GLY A 175 17.67 -8.63 8.83
C GLY A 175 16.64 -8.95 9.91
N THR A 176 16.71 -8.37 11.11
CA THR A 176 15.79 -8.75 12.22
C THR A 176 14.48 -7.99 12.22
N ARG A 177 14.45 -6.76 11.70
CA ARG A 177 13.30 -5.86 11.76
C ARG A 177 13.12 -5.10 10.45
N PHE A 178 11.89 -5.09 9.94
CA PHE A 178 11.51 -4.21 8.83
C PHE A 178 11.36 -2.77 9.32
N ARG A 179 12.05 -1.84 8.65
CA ARG A 179 11.94 -0.41 8.88
C ARG A 179 11.99 0.30 7.53
N TYR A 180 10.83 0.74 7.06
CA TYR A 180 10.75 1.63 5.91
C TYR A 180 11.56 2.91 6.18
N THR A 181 12.54 3.21 5.32
CA THR A 181 13.41 4.39 5.48
C THR A 181 13.87 4.93 4.12
N SER A 182 13.86 6.27 3.99
CA SER A 182 14.44 6.93 2.82
C SER A 182 15.97 6.99 2.91
N TYR A 183 16.54 7.04 4.11
CA TYR A 183 17.99 7.08 4.29
C TYR A 183 18.67 5.79 3.82
N GLY A 184 18.04 4.64 4.03
CA GLY A 184 18.53 3.39 3.45
C GLY A 184 18.61 3.43 1.92
N TYR A 185 17.66 4.10 1.25
CA TYR A 185 17.67 4.26 -0.20
C TYR A 185 18.63 5.35 -0.68
N ASN A 186 18.86 6.42 0.09
CA ASN A 186 19.95 7.37 -0.17
C ASN A 186 21.31 6.68 -0.16
N LEU A 187 21.53 5.76 0.78
CA LEU A 187 22.74 4.95 0.82
C LEU A 187 22.87 4.07 -0.42
N LEU A 188 21.77 3.50 -0.94
CA LEU A 188 21.78 2.81 -2.24
C LEU A 188 22.13 3.76 -3.41
N GLY A 189 21.73 5.02 -3.34
CA GLY A 189 22.16 6.04 -4.31
C GLY A 189 23.67 6.23 -4.31
N ALA A 190 24.29 6.36 -3.13
CA ALA A 190 25.74 6.43 -2.99
C ALA A 190 26.45 5.13 -3.45
N VAL A 191 25.83 3.97 -3.22
CA VAL A 191 26.32 2.68 -3.73
C VAL A 191 26.34 2.66 -5.27
N ILE A 192 25.30 3.17 -5.93
CA ILE A 192 25.27 3.31 -7.40
C ILE A 192 26.43 4.17 -7.88
N GLU A 193 26.66 5.33 -7.23
CA GLU A 193 27.77 6.21 -7.62
C GLU A 193 29.13 5.54 -7.44
N GLY A 194 29.37 4.93 -6.28
CA GLY A 194 30.62 4.24 -5.99
C GLY A 194 30.91 3.05 -6.90
N ALA A 195 29.89 2.25 -7.23
CA ALA A 195 30.04 1.06 -8.07
C ALA A 195 30.12 1.38 -9.57
N SER A 196 29.44 2.44 -10.04
CA SER A 196 29.41 2.80 -11.46
C SER A 196 30.48 3.83 -11.86
N GLY A 197 30.93 4.67 -10.93
CA GLY A 197 31.74 5.85 -11.22
C GLY A 197 30.97 7.02 -11.84
N GLU A 198 29.64 6.92 -11.93
CA GLU A 198 28.77 7.97 -12.46
C GLU A 198 27.98 8.65 -11.34
N SER A 199 27.59 9.93 -11.51
CA SER A 199 26.57 10.54 -10.63
C SER A 199 25.26 9.75 -10.71
N TYR A 200 24.48 9.71 -9.62
CA TYR A 200 23.20 9.00 -9.58
C TYR A 200 22.28 9.43 -10.72
N GLY A 201 22.05 10.73 -10.90
CA GLY A 201 21.20 11.26 -11.97
C GLY A 201 21.68 10.91 -13.37
N GLY A 202 23.00 10.91 -13.59
CA GLY A 202 23.64 10.50 -14.84
C GLY A 202 23.40 9.02 -15.15
N TYR A 203 23.61 8.13 -14.16
CA TYR A 203 23.37 6.70 -14.32
C TYR A 203 21.89 6.43 -14.63
N MET A 204 20.98 7.02 -13.84
CA MET A 204 19.54 6.86 -14.01
C MET A 204 19.09 7.31 -15.40
N ARG A 205 19.54 8.47 -15.88
CA ARG A 205 19.19 8.97 -17.22
C ARG A 205 19.70 8.04 -18.32
N ARG A 206 20.94 7.55 -18.22
CA ARG A 206 21.57 6.76 -19.29
C ARG A 206 21.06 5.33 -19.35
N HIS A 207 20.86 4.68 -18.20
CA HIS A 207 20.66 3.23 -18.13
C HIS A 207 19.25 2.82 -17.72
N VAL A 208 18.44 3.73 -17.18
CA VAL A 208 17.06 3.44 -16.75
C VAL A 208 16.04 4.26 -17.55
N TRP A 209 16.10 5.60 -17.47
CA TRP A 209 15.07 6.47 -18.07
C TRP A 209 15.18 6.53 -19.60
N GLY A 210 16.39 6.76 -20.13
CA GLY A 210 16.64 6.85 -21.57
C GLY A 210 16.20 5.61 -22.37
N PRO A 211 16.60 4.39 -21.96
CA PRO A 211 16.18 3.16 -22.65
C PRO A 211 14.66 2.91 -22.65
N LEU A 212 13.92 3.56 -21.73
CA LEU A 212 12.47 3.47 -21.63
C LEU A 212 11.73 4.64 -22.31
N GLY A 213 12.46 5.61 -22.87
CA GLY A 213 11.87 6.81 -23.46
C GLY A 213 11.23 7.74 -22.43
N MET A 214 11.69 7.70 -21.17
CA MET A 214 11.18 8.54 -20.09
C MET A 214 11.84 9.94 -20.15
N ASP A 215 11.58 10.67 -21.22
CA ASP A 215 12.32 11.89 -21.56
C ASP A 215 12.04 13.05 -20.58
N ALA A 216 10.85 13.09 -20.00
CA ALA A 216 10.44 14.10 -19.03
C ALA A 216 10.95 13.83 -17.60
N THR A 217 11.56 12.65 -17.36
CA THR A 217 12.01 12.23 -16.03
C THR A 217 13.39 12.80 -15.68
N VAL A 218 13.48 13.50 -14.55
CA VAL A 218 14.70 14.20 -14.07
C VAL A 218 14.82 14.13 -12.56
N LEU A 219 16.01 14.39 -12.01
CA LEU A 219 16.10 14.78 -10.60
C LEU A 219 15.44 16.16 -10.41
N ASP A 220 14.69 16.34 -9.34
CA ASP A 220 14.16 17.66 -8.99
C ASP A 220 15.30 18.52 -8.47
N ASP A 221 15.51 19.64 -9.14
CA ASP A 221 16.45 20.68 -8.75
C ASP A 221 15.68 22.00 -8.82
N PRO A 222 15.55 22.76 -7.71
CA PRO A 222 14.78 23.99 -7.70
C PRO A 222 15.36 25.10 -8.60
N ASP A 223 16.67 25.06 -8.90
CA ASP A 223 17.36 26.08 -9.71
C ASP A 223 17.29 25.78 -11.21
N VAL A 224 16.91 24.55 -11.59
CA VAL A 224 16.79 24.12 -12.98
C VAL A 224 15.39 24.37 -13.53
N VAL A 225 15.31 24.90 -14.75
CA VAL A 225 14.05 25.03 -15.48
C VAL A 225 13.56 23.65 -15.92
N ILE A 226 12.52 23.16 -15.27
CA ILE A 226 11.85 21.89 -15.61
C ILE A 226 10.54 22.22 -16.33
N ALA A 227 10.40 21.74 -17.57
CA ALA A 227 9.18 21.92 -18.34
C ALA A 227 7.98 21.27 -17.62
N HIS A 228 6.81 21.92 -17.70
CA HIS A 228 5.55 21.44 -17.11
C HIS A 228 5.63 21.14 -15.60
N ARG A 229 6.55 21.79 -14.86
CA ARG A 229 6.69 21.64 -13.40
C ARG A 229 5.37 21.99 -12.71
N VAL A 230 4.79 21.01 -12.04
CA VAL A 230 3.55 21.16 -11.26
C VAL A 230 3.80 21.88 -9.93
N ARG A 231 2.90 22.80 -9.57
CA ARG A 231 2.84 23.45 -8.24
C ARG A 231 2.10 22.56 -7.26
N GLY A 232 2.63 22.47 -6.05
CA GLY A 232 2.07 21.66 -4.98
C GLY A 232 1.25 22.46 -3.96
N TYR A 233 0.24 21.80 -3.41
CA TYR A 233 -0.70 22.36 -2.45
C TYR A 233 -0.83 21.47 -1.22
N ARG A 234 -1.33 22.06 -0.13
CA ARG A 234 -1.66 21.38 1.12
C ARG A 234 -2.93 21.95 1.72
N LEU A 235 -3.58 21.16 2.57
CA LEU A 235 -4.68 21.65 3.41
C LEU A 235 -4.14 22.06 4.78
N ALA A 236 -4.43 23.29 5.20
CA ALA A 236 -4.27 23.77 6.55
C ALA A 236 -5.66 23.84 7.20
N GLY A 237 -6.07 22.76 7.87
CA GLY A 237 -7.47 22.56 8.24
C GLY A 237 -8.34 22.45 6.99
N LYS A 238 -9.30 23.34 6.81
CA LYS A 238 -10.12 23.40 5.59
C LYS A 238 -9.53 24.30 4.51
N GLU A 239 -8.54 25.13 4.81
CA GLU A 239 -8.00 26.12 3.88
C GLU A 239 -6.95 25.48 2.94
N LEU A 240 -7.10 25.68 1.64
CA LEU A 240 -6.09 25.27 0.65
C LEU A 240 -4.96 26.30 0.65
N LYS A 241 -3.71 25.84 0.78
CA LYS A 241 -2.50 26.67 0.75
C LYS A 241 -1.49 26.08 -0.21
N ASN A 242 -0.57 26.94 -0.65
CA ASN A 242 0.65 26.46 -1.28
C ASN A 242 1.40 25.51 -0.33
N SER A 243 1.92 24.44 -0.92
CA SER A 243 2.84 23.55 -0.23
C SER A 243 4.09 24.33 0.17
N GLU A 244 4.74 23.86 1.22
CA GLU A 244 5.99 24.44 1.67
C GLU A 244 7.10 24.18 0.65
N PHE A 245 7.91 25.20 0.37
CA PHE A 245 9.13 25.01 -0.42
C PHE A 245 10.07 24.04 0.30
N VAL A 246 10.42 22.93 -0.33
CA VAL A 246 11.41 21.98 0.21
C VAL A 246 12.37 21.61 -0.89
N ASP A 247 13.66 21.67 -0.59
CA ASP A 247 14.70 21.11 -1.44
C ASP A 247 14.80 19.60 -1.17
N ILE A 248 14.50 18.79 -2.20
CA ILE A 248 14.43 17.34 -2.06
C ILE A 248 15.76 16.64 -2.33
N SER A 249 16.83 17.37 -2.67
CA SER A 249 18.16 16.80 -2.99
C SER A 249 18.71 15.92 -1.87
N SER A 250 18.37 16.24 -0.62
CA SER A 250 18.60 15.40 0.57
C SER A 250 18.02 13.98 0.51
N ARG A 251 17.21 13.66 -0.50
CA ARG A 251 16.50 12.39 -0.72
C ARG A 251 16.63 11.88 -2.15
N PHE A 252 17.65 12.34 -2.87
CA PHE A 252 17.82 12.15 -4.32
C PHE A 252 17.39 10.77 -4.84
N SER A 253 17.92 9.66 -4.31
CA SER A 253 17.62 8.30 -4.78
C SER A 253 16.44 7.61 -4.06
N ALA A 254 15.87 8.25 -3.03
CA ALA A 254 14.72 7.74 -2.30
C ALA A 254 13.41 8.45 -2.67
N GLY A 255 13.48 9.67 -3.20
CA GLY A 255 12.34 10.56 -3.41
C GLY A 255 12.55 11.73 -4.37
N GLY A 256 13.76 11.90 -4.90
CA GLY A 256 14.17 13.13 -5.56
C GLY A 256 13.93 13.22 -7.05
N THR A 257 13.11 12.34 -7.62
CA THR A 257 12.79 12.34 -9.06
C THR A 257 11.50 13.12 -9.33
N ARG A 258 11.42 13.80 -10.47
CA ARG A 258 10.16 14.23 -11.09
C ARG A 258 9.92 13.46 -12.38
N ALA A 259 8.66 13.17 -12.67
CA ALA A 259 8.26 12.57 -13.95
C ALA A 259 6.81 12.92 -14.31
N SER A 260 6.46 12.60 -15.56
CA SER A 260 5.08 12.59 -16.05
C SER A 260 4.41 11.24 -15.76
N VAL A 261 3.08 11.19 -15.80
CA VAL A 261 2.35 9.89 -15.70
C VAL A 261 2.69 8.94 -16.86
N PRO A 262 2.79 9.37 -18.14
CA PRO A 262 3.30 8.53 -19.22
C PRO A 262 4.67 7.92 -18.93
N ASP A 263 5.61 8.67 -18.37
CA ASP A 263 6.93 8.13 -17.99
C ASP A 263 6.82 7.08 -16.87
N MET A 264 5.94 7.28 -15.89
CA MET A 264 5.67 6.26 -14.86
C MET A 264 5.09 4.97 -15.47
N LEU A 265 4.20 5.08 -16.46
CA LEU A 265 3.66 3.94 -17.19
C LEU A 265 4.72 3.24 -18.04
N ALA A 266 5.60 4.01 -18.70
CA ALA A 266 6.74 3.49 -19.45
C ALA A 266 7.71 2.72 -18.55
N PHE A 267 7.96 3.21 -17.34
CA PHE A 267 8.74 2.48 -16.33
C PHE A 267 8.10 1.13 -15.98
N GLY A 268 6.81 1.12 -15.65
CA GLY A 268 6.08 -0.12 -15.34
C GLY A 268 6.12 -1.14 -16.49
N ARG A 269 5.85 -0.70 -17.73
CA ARG A 269 6.00 -1.54 -18.93
C ARG A 269 7.42 -2.08 -19.11
N GLY A 270 8.43 -1.22 -18.93
CA GLY A 270 9.84 -1.57 -19.04
C GLY A 270 10.27 -2.71 -18.11
N VAL A 271 9.70 -2.72 -16.90
CA VAL A 271 9.88 -3.81 -15.93
C VAL A 271 9.23 -5.11 -16.42
N HIS A 272 8.02 -5.06 -16.98
CA HIS A 272 7.32 -6.26 -17.49
C HIS A 272 7.98 -6.87 -18.71
N ASP A 273 8.40 -6.02 -19.64
CA ASP A 273 8.92 -6.44 -20.94
C ASP A 273 10.41 -6.85 -20.87
N GLY A 274 11.03 -6.82 -19.69
CA GLY A 274 12.44 -7.19 -19.50
C GLY A 274 13.41 -6.26 -20.24
N LYS A 275 13.03 -5.00 -20.50
CA LYS A 275 13.85 -4.05 -21.28
C LYS A 275 15.06 -3.53 -20.51
N ILE A 276 14.98 -3.53 -19.19
CA ILE A 276 15.97 -2.91 -18.28
C ILE A 276 16.62 -3.88 -17.30
N LEU A 277 16.05 -5.09 -17.16
CA LEU A 277 16.53 -6.16 -16.29
C LEU A 277 16.21 -7.51 -16.92
N SER A 278 17.04 -8.52 -16.66
CA SER A 278 16.73 -9.91 -17.00
C SER A 278 15.50 -10.43 -16.23
N ALA A 279 14.84 -11.45 -16.78
CA ALA A 279 13.70 -12.10 -16.12
C ALA A 279 14.05 -12.64 -14.72
N ALA A 280 15.29 -13.11 -14.52
CA ALA A 280 15.77 -13.58 -13.22
C ALA A 280 15.89 -12.44 -12.20
N SER A 281 16.43 -11.28 -12.61
CA SER A 281 16.52 -10.09 -11.76
C SER A 281 15.15 -9.50 -11.45
N VAL A 282 14.24 -9.43 -12.43
CA VAL A 282 12.85 -9.02 -12.18
C VAL A 282 12.21 -9.96 -11.18
N ALA A 283 12.32 -11.28 -11.38
CA ALA A 283 11.76 -12.26 -10.46
C ALA A 283 12.29 -12.08 -9.03
N ALA A 284 13.59 -11.84 -8.85
CA ALA A 284 14.20 -11.57 -7.55
C ALA A 284 13.72 -10.23 -6.94
N MET A 285 13.61 -9.18 -7.76
CA MET A 285 13.17 -7.85 -7.35
C MET A 285 11.78 -7.86 -6.73
N VAL A 286 10.89 -8.67 -7.30
CA VAL A 286 9.47 -8.72 -6.93
C VAL A 286 9.11 -9.91 -6.04
N GLN A 287 10.11 -10.59 -5.43
CA GLN A 287 9.88 -11.54 -4.34
C GLN A 287 9.76 -10.82 -3.00
N PRO A 288 8.73 -11.12 -2.17
CA PRO A 288 8.64 -10.57 -0.82
C PRO A 288 9.82 -11.04 0.04
N MET A 289 10.52 -10.09 0.64
CA MET A 289 11.58 -10.37 1.60
C MET A 289 11.02 -10.67 2.98
N ALA A 290 11.80 -11.41 3.77
CA ALA A 290 11.45 -11.79 5.13
C ALA A 290 12.51 -11.31 6.12
N THR A 291 12.09 -11.07 7.36
CA THR A 291 13.03 -10.99 8.49
C THR A 291 13.73 -12.34 8.67
N ARG A 292 14.87 -12.35 9.39
CA ARG A 292 15.60 -13.57 9.74
C ARG A 292 14.75 -14.58 10.49
N ALA A 293 13.79 -14.10 11.28
CA ALA A 293 12.80 -14.94 11.95
C ALA A 293 11.72 -15.50 11.01
N GLY A 294 11.83 -15.27 9.70
CA GLY A 294 10.94 -15.82 8.69
C GLY A 294 9.61 -15.07 8.55
N ARG A 295 9.49 -13.82 9.02
CA ARG A 295 8.26 -13.00 8.85
C ARG A 295 8.35 -12.19 7.55
N LEU A 296 7.42 -12.41 6.62
CA LEU A 296 7.32 -11.61 5.40
C LEU A 296 7.06 -10.14 5.73
N THR A 297 7.71 -9.27 4.99
CA THR A 297 7.56 -7.82 5.08
C THR A 297 6.52 -7.28 4.09
N ASN A 298 6.09 -8.11 3.13
CA ASN A 298 5.32 -7.71 1.95
C ASN A 298 6.04 -6.63 1.12
N TYR A 299 7.37 -6.56 1.22
CA TYR A 299 8.22 -5.64 0.47
C TYR A 299 9.34 -6.45 -0.20
N GLY A 300 9.54 -6.23 -1.49
CA GLY A 300 10.64 -6.78 -2.28
C GLY A 300 11.81 -5.83 -2.35
N MET A 301 12.53 -5.83 -3.46
CA MET A 301 13.58 -4.84 -3.72
C MET A 301 12.94 -3.62 -4.38
N GLY A 302 12.51 -2.66 -3.55
CA GLY A 302 11.94 -1.39 -4.02
C GLY A 302 10.46 -1.43 -4.38
N TRP A 303 9.76 -2.52 -4.09
CA TRP A 303 8.34 -2.68 -4.38
C TRP A 303 7.58 -3.20 -3.16
N GLU A 304 6.41 -2.65 -2.89
CA GLU A 304 5.38 -3.31 -2.09
C GLU A 304 4.80 -4.47 -2.92
N ILE A 305 4.56 -5.61 -2.29
CA ILE A 305 4.03 -6.81 -2.97
C ILE A 305 2.76 -7.23 -2.25
N LEU A 306 1.62 -6.97 -2.92
CA LEU A 306 0.30 -7.00 -2.32
C LEU A 306 -0.62 -7.90 -3.15
N PRO A 307 -0.95 -9.11 -2.68
CA PRO A 307 -2.04 -9.87 -3.28
C PRO A 307 -3.33 -9.05 -3.23
N THR A 308 -3.99 -8.90 -4.38
CA THR A 308 -5.17 -8.03 -4.51
C THR A 308 -6.30 -8.77 -5.21
N GLY A 309 -7.18 -9.37 -4.40
CA GLY A 309 -8.31 -10.15 -4.91
C GLY A 309 -7.86 -11.42 -5.62
N GLY A 310 -6.85 -12.11 -5.07
CA GLY A 310 -6.23 -13.30 -5.66
C GLY A 310 -5.42 -13.01 -6.90
N ARG A 311 -5.00 -11.74 -7.10
CA ARG A 311 -4.12 -11.34 -8.19
C ARG A 311 -2.76 -10.93 -7.67
N TYR A 312 -1.73 -11.23 -8.44
CA TYR A 312 -0.40 -10.76 -8.14
C TYR A 312 -0.23 -9.30 -8.56
N ALA A 313 0.15 -8.46 -7.60
CA ALA A 313 0.44 -7.06 -7.85
C ALA A 313 1.68 -6.58 -7.11
N ILE A 314 2.35 -5.63 -7.74
CA ILE A 314 3.42 -4.83 -7.15
C ILE A 314 3.03 -3.36 -7.19
N ALA A 315 3.40 -2.62 -6.16
CA ALA A 315 3.07 -1.22 -6.07
C ALA A 315 4.12 -0.43 -5.31
N HIS A 316 4.11 0.88 -5.46
CA HIS A 316 4.82 1.76 -4.54
C HIS A 316 4.10 3.10 -4.48
N SER A 317 3.70 3.52 -3.27
CA SER A 317 3.14 4.87 -3.04
C SER A 317 4.24 5.90 -2.82
N GLY A 318 4.00 7.15 -3.17
CA GLY A 318 4.91 8.27 -2.93
C GLY A 318 4.18 9.40 -2.23
N GLN A 319 4.77 9.95 -1.17
CA GLN A 319 4.25 11.14 -0.51
C GLN A 319 5.41 11.99 0.03
N GLN A 320 5.37 13.28 -0.29
CA GLN A 320 6.25 14.31 0.28
C GLN A 320 5.58 15.69 0.07
N PRO A 321 6.14 16.78 0.60
CA PRO A 321 5.65 18.12 0.27
C PRO A 321 5.48 18.29 -1.24
N GLU A 322 4.36 18.90 -1.63
CA GLU A 322 3.84 19.11 -2.98
C GLU A 322 3.06 17.97 -3.63
N THR A 323 3.14 16.72 -3.15
CA THR A 323 2.62 15.61 -3.97
C THR A 323 2.19 14.36 -3.21
N VAL A 324 1.29 13.62 -3.85
CA VAL A 324 1.09 12.19 -3.64
C VAL A 324 1.11 11.49 -5.00
N THR A 325 1.86 10.41 -5.12
CA THR A 325 1.90 9.56 -6.32
C THR A 325 1.65 8.10 -5.98
N TYR A 326 1.24 7.34 -6.98
CA TYR A 326 1.12 5.90 -6.85
C TYR A 326 1.40 5.23 -8.18
N LEU A 327 2.27 4.23 -8.16
CA LEU A 327 2.50 3.33 -9.29
C LEU A 327 2.06 1.94 -8.86
N TYR A 328 1.10 1.38 -9.61
CA TYR A 328 0.49 0.10 -9.30
C TYR A 328 0.52 -0.79 -10.53
N SER A 329 0.90 -2.06 -10.37
CA SER A 329 1.14 -2.92 -11.51
C SER A 329 0.71 -4.36 -11.28
N PHE A 330 0.11 -4.95 -12.31
CA PHE A 330 -0.26 -6.36 -12.43
C PHE A 330 0.59 -7.00 -13.55
N PRO A 331 1.79 -7.53 -13.24
CA PRO A 331 2.74 -7.97 -14.25
C PRO A 331 2.20 -9.06 -15.19
N SER A 332 1.48 -10.04 -14.64
CA SER A 332 0.81 -11.12 -15.39
C SER A 332 -0.17 -10.62 -16.45
N ARG A 333 -0.74 -9.43 -16.23
CA ARG A 333 -1.75 -8.81 -17.11
C ARG A 333 -1.15 -7.73 -18.00
N LYS A 334 0.16 -7.48 -17.90
CA LYS A 334 0.86 -6.34 -18.49
C LYS A 334 0.10 -5.02 -18.25
N LEU A 335 -0.54 -4.88 -17.08
CA LEU A 335 -1.33 -3.72 -16.71
C LEU A 335 -0.57 -2.90 -15.68
N THR A 336 -0.30 -1.64 -16.01
CA THR A 336 0.27 -0.65 -15.09
C THR A 336 -0.71 0.51 -14.97
N ILE A 337 -0.94 0.99 -13.76
CA ILE A 337 -1.77 2.16 -13.42
C ILE A 337 -0.91 3.15 -12.65
N ALA A 338 -0.98 4.41 -13.02
CA ALA A 338 -0.22 5.49 -12.37
C ALA A 338 -1.14 6.66 -12.02
N VAL A 339 -0.91 7.24 -10.85
CA VAL A 339 -1.63 8.42 -10.32
C VAL A 339 -0.60 9.40 -9.78
N ALA A 340 -0.77 10.69 -10.09
CA ALA A 340 0.03 11.76 -9.53
C ALA A 340 -0.86 12.97 -9.21
N ALA A 341 -0.94 13.33 -7.94
CA ALA A 341 -1.71 14.46 -7.43
C ALA A 341 -0.78 15.54 -6.88
N ASN A 342 -1.21 16.80 -7.00
CA ASN A 342 -0.49 17.95 -6.45
C ASN A 342 -1.06 18.47 -5.13
N LEU A 343 -1.84 17.63 -4.44
CA LEU A 343 -2.27 17.87 -3.07
C LEU A 343 -1.60 16.86 -2.15
N GLU A 344 -0.99 17.35 -1.07
CA GLU A 344 -0.46 16.49 -0.02
C GLU A 344 -1.57 15.67 0.66
N ARG A 345 -1.26 14.42 1.01
CA ARG A 345 -2.13 13.51 1.80
C ARG A 345 -3.45 13.10 1.11
N VAL A 346 -3.52 13.19 -0.22
CA VAL A 346 -4.57 12.54 -1.02
C VAL A 346 -4.50 11.03 -0.85
N ASN A 347 -5.64 10.33 -0.94
CA ASN A 347 -5.66 8.87 -1.08
C ASN A 347 -5.55 8.49 -2.58
N PRO A 348 -4.37 8.10 -3.09
CA PRO A 348 -4.22 7.80 -4.51
C PRO A 348 -4.77 6.41 -4.87
N GLU A 349 -4.92 5.52 -3.89
CA GLU A 349 -5.41 4.16 -4.11
C GLU A 349 -6.85 4.17 -4.62
N ALA A 350 -7.70 5.09 -4.14
CA ALA A 350 -9.07 5.23 -4.65
C ALA A 350 -9.12 5.44 -6.18
N PHE A 351 -8.18 6.20 -6.74
CA PHE A 351 -8.08 6.41 -8.19
C PHE A 351 -7.61 5.14 -8.90
N VAL A 352 -6.62 4.44 -8.34
CA VAL A 352 -6.13 3.16 -8.89
C VAL A 352 -7.23 2.11 -8.89
N GLN A 353 -7.94 1.94 -7.77
CA GLN A 353 -9.04 0.98 -7.62
C GLN A 353 -10.13 1.25 -8.64
N ARG A 354 -10.60 2.51 -8.73
CA ARG A 354 -11.67 2.85 -9.66
C ARG A 354 -11.24 2.70 -11.12
N LEU A 355 -10.02 3.10 -11.46
CA LEU A 355 -9.52 2.96 -12.83
C LEU A 355 -9.33 1.48 -13.19
N PHE A 356 -8.85 0.64 -12.26
CA PHE A 356 -8.76 -0.80 -12.46
C PHE A 356 -10.12 -1.40 -12.80
N GLU A 357 -11.16 -1.08 -12.03
CA GLU A 357 -12.53 -1.57 -12.29
C GLU A 357 -13.07 -1.08 -13.63
N VAL A 358 -12.81 0.18 -13.98
CA VAL A 358 -13.22 0.78 -15.25
C VAL A 358 -12.52 0.15 -16.44
N VAL A 359 -11.24 -0.21 -16.32
CA VAL A 359 -10.45 -0.81 -17.41
C VAL A 359 -10.80 -2.29 -17.56
N THR A 360 -10.73 -3.04 -16.48
CA THR A 360 -10.86 -4.51 -16.50
C THR A 360 -12.32 -4.98 -16.47
N GLY A 361 -13.23 -4.16 -15.94
CA GLY A 361 -14.60 -4.58 -15.63
C GLY A 361 -14.70 -5.53 -14.44
N GLU A 362 -13.58 -5.84 -13.78
CA GLU A 362 -13.50 -6.70 -12.60
C GLU A 362 -13.55 -5.85 -11.33
N PRO A 363 -14.11 -6.37 -10.23
CA PRO A 363 -14.02 -5.70 -8.93
C PRO A 363 -12.57 -5.66 -8.45
N TRP A 364 -12.18 -4.54 -7.84
CA TRP A 364 -10.85 -4.39 -7.22
C TRP A 364 -10.60 -5.46 -6.16
N GLN A 365 -11.58 -5.71 -5.31
CA GLN A 365 -11.58 -6.79 -4.34
C GLN A 365 -13.03 -7.21 -4.05
N LEU A 366 -13.23 -8.49 -3.78
CA LEU A 366 -14.50 -8.99 -3.29
C LEU A 366 -14.49 -9.00 -1.78
N ASN A 367 -15.21 -8.05 -1.18
CA ASN A 367 -15.46 -8.06 0.25
C ASN A 367 -16.63 -9.00 0.52
N THR A 368 -16.36 -10.11 1.20
CA THR A 368 -17.38 -11.10 1.55
C THR A 368 -17.64 -11.07 3.05
N TYR A 369 -18.88 -10.80 3.42
CA TYR A 369 -19.35 -10.95 4.78
C TYR A 369 -19.83 -12.38 5.03
N ILE A 370 -19.46 -12.94 6.18
CA ILE A 370 -19.90 -14.25 6.64
C ILE A 370 -20.82 -14.05 7.84
N ALA A 371 -22.11 -14.30 7.64
CA ALA A 371 -23.17 -14.14 8.64
C ALA A 371 -23.26 -15.31 9.65
N ASP A 372 -22.24 -16.17 9.66
CA ASP A 372 -22.12 -17.34 10.53
C ASP A 372 -20.78 -17.27 11.26
N ALA A 373 -20.82 -17.03 12.57
CA ALA A 373 -19.63 -16.90 13.41
C ALA A 373 -18.77 -18.17 13.41
N GLY A 374 -19.38 -19.35 13.31
CA GLY A 374 -18.67 -20.63 13.23
C GLY A 374 -17.96 -20.82 11.90
N ALA A 375 -18.48 -20.22 10.83
CA ALA A 375 -17.95 -20.36 9.48
C ALA A 375 -16.87 -19.33 9.10
N GLN A 376 -16.69 -18.26 9.89
CA GLN A 376 -15.70 -17.22 9.59
C GLN A 376 -14.28 -17.77 9.43
N ARG A 377 -13.90 -18.76 10.24
CA ARG A 377 -12.57 -19.36 10.19
C ARG A 377 -12.34 -20.11 8.87
N ALA A 378 -13.33 -20.90 8.45
CA ALA A 378 -13.26 -21.60 7.17
C ALA A 378 -13.09 -20.60 6.02
N TYR A 379 -13.83 -19.48 6.04
CA TYR A 379 -13.64 -18.43 5.05
C TYR A 379 -12.24 -17.80 5.08
N ARG A 380 -11.66 -17.51 6.26
CA ARG A 380 -10.28 -16.97 6.36
C ARG A 380 -9.25 -17.92 5.76
N VAL A 381 -9.41 -19.24 5.98
CA VAL A 381 -8.55 -20.26 5.35
C VAL A 381 -8.72 -20.25 3.83
N ALA A 382 -9.95 -20.26 3.33
CA ALA A 382 -10.23 -20.16 1.89
C ALA A 382 -9.66 -18.88 1.27
N GLN A 383 -9.75 -17.75 1.99
CA GLN A 383 -9.19 -16.47 1.56
C GLN A 383 -7.66 -16.51 1.48
N GLY A 384 -6.98 -17.08 2.49
CA GLY A 384 -5.53 -17.24 2.46
C GLY A 384 -5.05 -18.12 1.29
N LEU A 385 -5.74 -19.24 1.04
CA LEU A 385 -5.47 -20.13 -0.09
C LEU A 385 -5.68 -19.43 -1.45
N PHE A 386 -6.71 -18.60 -1.55
CA PHE A 386 -7.03 -17.85 -2.75
C PHE A 386 -6.03 -16.71 -3.01
N GLU A 387 -5.78 -15.86 -2.01
CA GLU A 387 -4.90 -14.70 -2.14
C GLU A 387 -3.46 -15.11 -2.46
N GLU A 388 -2.91 -16.12 -1.77
CA GLU A 388 -1.53 -16.56 -1.99
C GLU A 388 -1.44 -17.51 -3.20
N GLY A 389 -2.37 -18.48 -3.31
CA GLY A 389 -2.32 -19.55 -4.31
C GLY A 389 -2.68 -19.11 -5.72
N ARG A 390 -3.79 -18.38 -5.89
CA ARG A 390 -4.19 -17.88 -7.22
C ARG A 390 -3.22 -16.82 -7.72
N ALA A 391 -2.79 -15.90 -6.85
CA ALA A 391 -1.78 -14.90 -7.23
C ALA A 391 -0.47 -15.57 -7.67
N HIS A 392 -0.07 -16.66 -7.01
CA HIS A 392 1.09 -17.44 -7.46
C HIS A 392 0.89 -18.04 -8.86
N ALA A 393 -0.24 -18.70 -9.10
CA ALA A 393 -0.55 -19.31 -10.39
C ALA A 393 -0.69 -18.26 -11.52
N GLU A 394 -1.03 -17.01 -11.19
CA GLU A 394 -1.02 -15.91 -12.16
C GLU A 394 0.41 -15.49 -12.56
N ARG A 395 1.40 -15.75 -11.70
CA ARG A 395 2.80 -15.32 -11.90
C ARG A 395 3.64 -16.36 -12.62
N THR A 396 3.33 -17.65 -12.48
CA THR A 396 4.16 -18.74 -13.02
C THR A 396 3.32 -19.99 -13.28
N ASP A 397 3.65 -20.70 -14.35
CA ASP A 397 3.09 -22.02 -14.68
C ASP A 397 3.81 -23.16 -13.95
N GLN A 398 4.85 -22.85 -13.17
CA GLN A 398 5.61 -23.85 -12.44
C GLN A 398 4.88 -24.28 -11.16
N ALA A 399 4.93 -25.58 -10.88
CA ALA A 399 4.49 -26.09 -9.59
C ALA A 399 5.32 -25.47 -8.46
N TYR A 400 4.65 -24.99 -7.41
CA TYR A 400 5.32 -24.39 -6.27
C TYR A 400 6.03 -25.41 -5.38
N ALA A 401 5.44 -26.60 -5.22
CA ALA A 401 5.93 -27.65 -4.34
C ALA A 401 5.64 -29.04 -4.91
N ASP A 402 6.36 -30.05 -4.42
CA ASP A 402 6.12 -31.44 -4.74
C ASP A 402 4.87 -32.02 -4.04
N ALA A 403 4.43 -33.21 -4.48
CA ALA A 403 3.23 -33.85 -3.95
C ALA A 403 3.31 -34.22 -2.45
N ALA A 404 4.51 -34.42 -1.90
CA ALA A 404 4.68 -34.72 -0.48
C ALA A 404 4.45 -33.46 0.37
N SER A 405 5.11 -32.36 -0.01
CA SER A 405 4.97 -31.04 0.60
C SER A 405 3.54 -30.51 0.47
N THR A 406 2.88 -30.74 -0.67
CA THR A 406 1.46 -30.41 -0.84
C THR A 406 0.59 -31.18 0.16
N ARG A 407 0.77 -32.51 0.29
CA ARG A 407 -0.02 -33.30 1.25
C ARG A 407 0.20 -32.83 2.68
N GLU A 408 1.44 -32.54 3.05
CA GLU A 408 1.77 -32.01 4.36
C GLU A 408 1.06 -30.66 4.62
N ALA A 409 1.07 -29.74 3.66
CA ALA A 409 0.38 -28.45 3.80
C ALA A 409 -1.13 -28.62 4.08
N PHE A 410 -1.80 -29.53 3.37
CA PHE A 410 -3.21 -29.85 3.64
C PHE A 410 -3.41 -30.47 5.03
N THR A 411 -2.53 -31.38 5.44
CA THR A 411 -2.56 -31.95 6.80
C THR A 411 -2.42 -30.88 7.87
N GLN A 412 -1.47 -29.95 7.71
CA GLN A 412 -1.28 -28.88 8.69
C GLN A 412 -2.47 -27.91 8.73
N ILE A 413 -3.11 -27.61 7.60
CA ILE A 413 -4.35 -26.82 7.58
C ILE A 413 -5.45 -27.52 8.40
N ASN A 414 -5.69 -28.81 8.15
CA ASN A 414 -6.70 -29.58 8.87
C ASN A 414 -6.43 -29.66 10.38
N LEU A 415 -5.16 -29.83 10.78
CA LEU A 415 -4.80 -30.02 12.18
C LEU A 415 -4.67 -28.71 12.98
N GLN A 416 -4.25 -27.62 12.34
CA GLN A 416 -3.88 -26.37 13.03
C GLN A 416 -4.81 -25.21 12.68
N ALA A 417 -5.00 -24.93 11.38
CA ALA A 417 -5.85 -23.81 10.96
C ALA A 417 -7.34 -24.07 11.24
N LEU A 418 -7.74 -25.34 11.27
CA LEU A 418 -9.10 -25.80 11.52
C LEU A 418 -9.26 -26.46 12.90
N ALA A 419 -8.25 -26.33 13.76
CA ALA A 419 -8.28 -26.85 15.13
C ALA A 419 -9.43 -26.24 15.97
N PRO A 420 -9.98 -26.98 16.96
CA PRO A 420 -11.04 -26.45 17.82
C PRO A 420 -10.65 -25.16 18.57
N ASP A 421 -9.40 -25.04 19.01
CA ASP A 421 -8.89 -23.84 19.67
C ASP A 421 -8.83 -22.65 18.69
N ALA A 422 -9.76 -21.70 18.88
CA ALA A 422 -9.88 -20.50 18.05
C ALA A 422 -8.66 -19.58 18.09
N LYS A 423 -8.00 -19.48 19.25
CA LYS A 423 -6.86 -18.58 19.44
C LYS A 423 -5.62 -19.17 18.78
N ALA A 424 -5.35 -20.45 19.03
CA ALA A 424 -4.23 -21.16 18.41
C ALA A 424 -4.37 -21.19 16.87
N ALA A 425 -5.55 -21.51 16.37
CA ALA A 425 -5.81 -21.53 14.93
C ALA A 425 -5.64 -20.14 14.29
N ARG A 426 -6.11 -19.06 14.94
CA ARG A 426 -5.90 -17.70 14.44
C ARG A 426 -4.41 -17.36 14.34
N ALA A 427 -3.64 -17.64 15.38
CA ALA A 427 -2.19 -17.43 15.37
C ALA A 427 -1.50 -18.25 14.26
N TYR A 428 -1.95 -19.49 14.03
CA TYR A 428 -1.43 -20.33 12.97
C TYR A 428 -1.78 -19.80 11.57
N ILE A 429 -3.04 -19.40 11.33
CA ILE A 429 -3.47 -18.78 10.05
C ILE A 429 -2.58 -17.57 9.73
N ASP A 430 -2.30 -16.72 10.73
CA ASP A 430 -1.46 -15.55 10.55
C ASP A 430 0.02 -15.90 10.31
N ALA A 431 0.49 -17.05 10.81
CA ALA A 431 1.85 -17.57 10.60
C ALA A 431 1.99 -18.33 9.26
N ALA A 432 0.93 -19.02 8.82
CA ALA A 432 0.92 -19.95 7.68
C ALA A 432 1.25 -19.30 6.34
N ARG A 433 1.09 -17.98 6.22
CA ARG A 433 1.53 -17.23 5.03
C ARG A 433 3.03 -16.93 4.99
N HIS A 434 3.73 -17.08 6.11
CA HIS A 434 5.13 -16.71 6.25
C HIS A 434 6.07 -17.91 6.14
N PRO A 435 7.36 -17.69 5.76
CA PRO A 435 8.39 -18.72 5.89
C PRO A 435 8.43 -19.38 7.27
N ALA A 436 8.24 -18.61 8.34
CA ALA A 436 8.20 -19.12 9.72
C ALA A 436 7.09 -20.16 9.97
N GLY A 437 5.99 -20.08 9.22
CA GLY A 437 4.88 -21.04 9.23
C GLY A 437 4.87 -21.95 8.00
N GLY A 438 6.00 -22.12 7.31
CA GLY A 438 6.14 -23.05 6.18
C GLY A 438 5.49 -22.61 4.86
N ARG A 439 4.96 -21.38 4.78
CA ARG A 439 4.18 -20.87 3.62
C ARG A 439 3.05 -21.82 3.18
N VAL A 440 2.39 -22.44 4.15
CA VAL A 440 1.37 -23.49 3.95
C VAL A 440 0.23 -23.05 3.03
N PHE A 441 -0.24 -21.81 3.13
CA PHE A 441 -1.30 -21.31 2.23
C PHE A 441 -0.83 -21.14 0.79
N LEU A 442 0.41 -20.69 0.58
CA LEU A 442 0.99 -20.62 -0.75
C LEU A 442 1.14 -22.03 -1.33
N THR A 443 1.64 -22.98 -0.55
CA THR A 443 1.83 -24.38 -0.98
C THR A 443 0.50 -25.04 -1.37
N ALA A 444 -0.48 -25.04 -0.48
CA ALA A 444 -1.78 -25.66 -0.74
C ALA A 444 -2.56 -24.91 -1.82
N GLY A 445 -2.60 -23.57 -1.76
CA GLY A 445 -3.33 -22.74 -2.71
C GLY A 445 -2.79 -22.83 -4.13
N ALA A 446 -1.46 -22.83 -4.32
CA ALA A 446 -0.86 -23.00 -5.64
C ALA A 446 -1.16 -24.38 -6.23
N SER A 447 -1.16 -25.44 -5.40
CA SER A 447 -1.59 -26.77 -5.83
C SER A 447 -3.08 -26.80 -6.22
N MET A 448 -3.95 -26.09 -5.49
CA MET A 448 -5.37 -26.00 -5.84
C MET A 448 -5.55 -25.32 -7.20
N ALA A 449 -4.87 -24.21 -7.43
CA ALA A 449 -4.90 -23.49 -8.69
C ALA A 449 -4.38 -24.36 -9.86
N GLY A 450 -3.27 -25.09 -9.66
CA GLY A 450 -2.73 -26.01 -10.65
C GLY A 450 -3.69 -27.15 -11.00
N ALA A 451 -4.35 -27.76 -10.00
CA ALA A 451 -5.33 -28.82 -10.23
C ALA A 451 -6.55 -28.32 -11.03
N LEU A 452 -7.04 -27.12 -10.71
CA LEU A 452 -8.15 -26.48 -11.42
C LEU A 452 -7.78 -26.18 -12.88
N LEU A 453 -6.60 -25.62 -13.14
CA LEU A 453 -6.08 -25.40 -14.50
C LEU A 453 -6.00 -26.71 -15.29
N GLN A 454 -5.47 -27.78 -14.68
CA GLN A 454 -5.38 -29.11 -15.31
C GLN A 454 -6.76 -29.72 -15.63
N SER A 455 -7.79 -29.38 -14.85
CA SER A 455 -9.18 -29.76 -15.14
C SER A 455 -9.88 -28.89 -16.19
N GLY A 456 -9.18 -27.91 -16.78
CA GLY A 456 -9.71 -27.00 -17.80
C GLY A 456 -10.45 -25.79 -17.24
N VAL A 457 -10.30 -25.46 -15.95
CA VAL A 457 -10.91 -24.27 -15.35
C VAL A 457 -10.07 -23.04 -15.65
N ASP A 458 -10.69 -22.02 -16.24
CA ASP A 458 -10.10 -20.68 -16.32
C ASP A 458 -10.15 -19.98 -14.95
N LEU A 459 -8.97 -19.70 -14.38
CA LEU A 459 -8.84 -19.03 -13.08
C LEU A 459 -9.29 -17.55 -13.12
N SER A 460 -9.47 -16.95 -14.31
CA SER A 460 -9.99 -15.58 -14.45
C SER A 460 -11.41 -15.44 -13.89
N LYS A 461 -12.22 -16.51 -13.96
CA LYS A 461 -13.61 -16.52 -13.46
C LYS A 461 -13.71 -16.16 -11.97
N TYR A 462 -12.66 -16.45 -11.21
CA TYR A 462 -12.62 -16.16 -9.77
C TYR A 462 -12.44 -14.67 -9.45
N SER A 463 -12.19 -13.81 -10.44
CA SER A 463 -12.25 -12.36 -10.23
C SER A 463 -13.64 -11.89 -9.79
N ARG A 464 -14.71 -12.63 -10.12
CA ARG A 464 -16.10 -12.38 -9.64
C ARG A 464 -16.60 -13.40 -8.62
N GLY A 465 -16.00 -14.60 -8.59
CA GLY A 465 -16.37 -15.66 -7.64
C GLY A 465 -15.64 -15.59 -6.29
N GLY A 466 -14.45 -14.99 -6.24
CA GLY A 466 -13.64 -14.84 -5.04
C GLY A 466 -13.17 -16.16 -4.43
N ALA A 467 -12.76 -16.09 -3.17
CA ALA A 467 -12.20 -17.20 -2.42
C ALA A 467 -13.17 -18.38 -2.25
N LEU A 468 -14.47 -18.10 -2.08
CA LEU A 468 -15.49 -19.14 -1.90
C LEU A 468 -15.66 -20.00 -3.17
N ALA A 469 -15.76 -19.37 -4.34
CA ALA A 469 -15.86 -20.11 -5.59
C ALA A 469 -14.58 -20.91 -5.89
N PHE A 470 -13.41 -20.32 -5.64
CA PHE A 470 -12.12 -20.98 -5.82
C PHE A 470 -12.00 -22.24 -4.95
N ALA A 471 -12.29 -22.13 -3.66
CA ALA A 471 -12.22 -23.26 -2.74
C ALA A 471 -13.29 -24.32 -3.03
N ARG A 472 -14.55 -23.91 -3.31
CA ARG A 472 -15.64 -24.84 -3.67
C ARG A 472 -15.28 -25.69 -4.88
N ASP A 473 -14.79 -25.08 -5.96
CA ASP A 473 -14.53 -25.79 -7.20
C ASP A 473 -13.39 -26.81 -7.03
N TYR A 474 -12.35 -26.48 -6.27
CA TYR A 474 -11.30 -27.44 -5.91
C TYR A 474 -11.87 -28.60 -5.08
N ILE A 475 -12.71 -28.30 -4.08
CA ILE A 475 -13.34 -29.32 -3.24
C ILE A 475 -14.15 -30.29 -4.11
N LEU A 476 -15.00 -29.78 -5.00
CA LEU A 476 -15.81 -30.62 -5.90
C LEU A 476 -14.93 -31.44 -6.86
N LEU A 477 -13.87 -30.85 -7.41
CA LEU A 477 -12.90 -31.57 -8.24
C LEU A 477 -12.26 -32.73 -7.45
N SER A 478 -11.74 -32.44 -6.27
CA SER A 478 -11.08 -33.43 -5.40
C SER A 478 -12.03 -34.55 -4.92
N GLN A 479 -13.34 -34.28 -4.84
CA GLN A 479 -14.40 -35.26 -4.59
C GLN A 479 -14.68 -36.19 -5.76
N GLY A 480 -14.58 -35.69 -7.00
CA GLY A 480 -14.78 -36.49 -8.21
C GLY A 480 -13.57 -37.33 -8.62
N THR A 481 -12.37 -37.06 -8.07
CA THR A 481 -11.15 -37.81 -8.40
C THR A 481 -10.98 -39.11 -7.62
N LYS A 482 -10.18 -40.04 -8.16
CA LYS A 482 -9.79 -41.27 -7.46
C LYS A 482 -9.11 -40.93 -6.12
N ALA A 483 -9.50 -41.62 -5.05
CA ALA A 483 -8.94 -41.44 -3.71
C ALA A 483 -7.40 -41.44 -3.73
N GLY A 484 -6.80 -40.45 -3.05
CA GLY A 484 -5.35 -40.27 -2.97
C GLY A 484 -4.70 -39.47 -4.11
N THR A 485 -5.46 -39.10 -5.14
CA THR A 485 -4.95 -38.31 -6.28
C THR A 485 -4.79 -36.83 -5.93
N LEU A 486 -5.83 -36.23 -5.36
CA LEU A 486 -5.81 -34.85 -4.87
C LEU A 486 -5.98 -34.83 -3.34
N PRO A 487 -5.17 -34.05 -2.61
CA PRO A 487 -5.33 -33.87 -1.16
C PRO A 487 -6.70 -33.25 -0.82
N ARG A 488 -7.26 -33.67 0.32
CA ARG A 488 -8.60 -33.29 0.79
C ARG A 488 -8.52 -32.49 2.09
N PHE A 489 -9.47 -31.58 2.27
CA PHE A 489 -9.67 -30.93 3.57
C PHE A 489 -10.55 -31.81 4.45
N ASP A 490 -10.67 -31.48 5.74
CA ASP A 490 -11.64 -32.16 6.58
C ASP A 490 -13.08 -31.95 6.08
N ALA A 491 -13.94 -32.93 6.31
CA ALA A 491 -15.30 -32.93 5.76
C ALA A 491 -16.16 -31.75 6.27
N ALA A 492 -15.94 -31.28 7.49
CA ALA A 492 -16.71 -30.17 8.08
C ALA A 492 -16.37 -28.85 7.40
N PHE A 493 -15.09 -28.60 7.11
CA PHE A 493 -14.64 -27.48 6.33
C PHE A 493 -15.20 -27.54 4.91
N GLU A 494 -15.10 -28.69 4.23
CA GLU A 494 -15.60 -28.82 2.86
C GLU A 494 -17.10 -28.52 2.76
N GLN A 495 -17.91 -29.08 3.67
CA GLN A 495 -19.35 -28.79 3.75
C GLN A 495 -19.63 -27.31 4.02
N THR A 496 -18.86 -26.70 4.92
CA THR A 496 -19.00 -25.28 5.25
C THR A 496 -18.70 -24.40 4.03
N ILE A 497 -17.60 -24.63 3.31
CA ILE A 497 -17.24 -23.85 2.12
C ILE A 497 -18.30 -24.00 1.03
N VAL A 498 -18.78 -25.21 0.75
CA VAL A 498 -19.83 -25.43 -0.25
C VAL A 498 -21.12 -24.69 0.11
N ALA A 499 -21.52 -24.70 1.38
CA ALA A 499 -22.71 -23.99 1.87
C ALA A 499 -22.55 -22.46 1.78
N LEU A 500 -21.38 -21.93 2.14
CA LEU A 500 -21.06 -20.51 2.01
C LEU A 500 -21.04 -20.08 0.54
N ALA A 501 -20.35 -20.84 -0.33
CA ALA A 501 -20.27 -20.56 -1.75
C ALA A 501 -21.65 -20.54 -2.41
N SER A 502 -22.55 -21.46 -2.03
CA SER A 502 -23.94 -21.46 -2.50
C SER A 502 -24.72 -20.20 -2.10
N SER A 503 -24.45 -19.64 -0.92
CA SER A 503 -25.04 -18.36 -0.48
C SER A 503 -24.45 -17.19 -1.26
N TRP A 504 -23.13 -17.22 -1.50
CA TRP A 504 -22.43 -16.23 -2.28
C TRP A 504 -22.92 -16.21 -3.74
N ASP A 505 -23.08 -17.36 -4.40
CA ASP A 505 -23.55 -17.41 -5.79
C ASP A 505 -24.91 -16.71 -5.98
N ARG A 506 -25.79 -16.78 -4.98
CA ARG A 506 -27.10 -16.10 -4.99
C ARG A 506 -27.01 -14.59 -4.78
N THR A 507 -25.91 -14.10 -4.22
CA THR A 507 -25.78 -12.72 -3.75
C THR A 507 -24.65 -11.93 -4.43
N ALA A 508 -23.71 -12.59 -5.10
CA ALA A 508 -22.52 -11.98 -5.69
C ALA A 508 -22.83 -10.96 -6.81
N ALA A 509 -23.99 -11.09 -7.46
CA ALA A 509 -24.45 -10.16 -8.48
C ALA A 509 -25.10 -8.88 -7.88
N ILE A 510 -25.37 -8.87 -6.58
CA ILE A 510 -25.89 -7.68 -5.89
C ILE A 510 -24.76 -6.66 -5.84
N ALA A 511 -24.94 -5.56 -6.55
CA ALA A 511 -24.00 -4.45 -6.57
C ALA A 511 -24.47 -3.32 -5.66
N TRP A 512 -23.51 -2.53 -5.20
CA TRP A 512 -23.81 -1.23 -4.60
C TRP A 512 -24.48 -0.32 -5.64
N PRO A 513 -25.58 0.38 -5.32
CA PRO A 513 -26.27 1.23 -6.29
C PRO A 513 -25.37 2.37 -6.78
N ALA A 514 -25.43 2.68 -8.08
CA ALA A 514 -24.56 3.69 -8.71
C ALA A 514 -24.81 5.14 -8.21
N ALA A 515 -26.00 5.42 -7.69
CA ALA A 515 -26.39 6.72 -7.12
C ALA A 515 -26.97 6.55 -5.70
N PRO A 516 -26.14 6.18 -4.71
CA PRO A 516 -26.62 5.97 -3.35
C PRO A 516 -27.06 7.28 -2.69
N ALA A 517 -26.54 8.44 -3.16
CA ALA A 517 -26.92 9.76 -2.68
C ALA A 517 -28.35 10.19 -3.08
N SER A 518 -28.97 9.57 -4.09
CA SER A 518 -30.38 9.80 -4.45
C SER A 518 -31.35 8.79 -3.82
N ALA A 519 -30.84 7.68 -3.27
CA ALA A 519 -31.64 6.73 -2.51
C ALA A 519 -31.59 7.12 -1.02
N SER A 520 -32.74 7.22 -0.36
CA SER A 520 -32.72 7.36 1.11
C SER A 520 -32.12 6.10 1.73
N ILE A 521 -31.46 6.23 2.89
CA ILE A 521 -30.89 5.09 3.63
C ILE A 521 -31.96 4.00 3.87
N ALA A 522 -33.22 4.39 4.03
CA ALA A 522 -34.35 3.46 4.18
C ALA A 522 -34.61 2.61 2.90
N ALA A 523 -34.48 3.19 1.71
CA ALA A 523 -34.62 2.44 0.46
C ALA A 523 -33.49 1.43 0.29
N LEU A 524 -32.25 1.85 0.61
CA LEU A 524 -31.08 0.97 0.60
C LEU A 524 -31.23 -0.18 1.60
N ASP A 525 -31.69 0.12 2.81
CA ASP A 525 -31.96 -0.87 3.86
C ASP A 525 -32.95 -1.94 3.40
N SER A 526 -34.10 -1.50 2.85
CA SER A 526 -35.12 -2.40 2.34
C SER A 526 -34.59 -3.33 1.24
N GLN A 527 -33.81 -2.78 0.30
CA GLN A 527 -33.20 -3.54 -0.78
C GLN A 527 -32.20 -4.58 -0.25
N LEU A 528 -31.21 -4.16 0.55
CA LEU A 528 -30.13 -5.02 1.00
C LEU A 528 -30.61 -6.11 1.96
N ARG A 529 -31.48 -5.78 2.94
CA ARG A 529 -32.04 -6.79 3.85
C ARG A 529 -32.86 -7.84 3.13
N THR A 530 -33.61 -7.44 2.10
CA THR A 530 -34.38 -8.38 1.30
C THR A 530 -33.43 -9.32 0.54
N ALA A 531 -32.38 -8.75 -0.05
CA ALA A 531 -31.44 -9.52 -0.86
C ALA A 531 -30.57 -10.49 -0.04
N PHE A 532 -30.24 -10.15 1.22
CA PHE A 532 -29.39 -10.97 2.08
C PHE A 532 -30.16 -11.89 3.04
N ARG A 533 -31.50 -11.87 3.01
CA ARG A 533 -32.33 -12.66 3.92
C ARG A 533 -32.01 -14.15 3.81
N GLY A 534 -31.65 -14.76 4.95
CA GLY A 534 -31.34 -16.19 5.06
C GLY A 534 -30.03 -16.62 4.41
N GLN A 535 -29.21 -15.69 3.91
CA GLN A 535 -27.92 -15.98 3.28
C GLN A 535 -26.81 -16.02 4.33
N ARG A 536 -25.87 -16.96 4.19
CA ARG A 536 -24.72 -17.10 5.11
C ARG A 536 -23.47 -16.36 4.66
N ALA A 537 -23.38 -16.07 3.37
CA ALA A 537 -22.31 -15.28 2.78
C ALA A 537 -22.91 -14.31 1.75
N TYR A 538 -22.47 -13.06 1.77
CA TYR A 538 -22.94 -12.01 0.85
C TYR A 538 -21.98 -10.82 0.81
N PRO A 539 -22.08 -9.92 -0.19
CA PRO A 539 -21.22 -8.75 -0.30
C PRO A 539 -21.18 -7.89 0.97
N ASP A 540 -19.97 -7.55 1.40
CA ASP A 540 -19.71 -6.62 2.51
C ASP A 540 -19.57 -5.20 1.96
N PHE A 541 -20.61 -4.38 2.20
CA PHE A 541 -20.68 -2.98 1.80
C PHE A 541 -20.37 -2.01 2.95
N VAL A 542 -19.68 -2.47 4.00
CA VAL A 542 -19.22 -1.57 5.08
C VAL A 542 -18.34 -0.42 4.55
N PRO A 543 -17.42 -0.62 3.58
CA PRO A 543 -16.65 0.50 3.02
C PRO A 543 -17.53 1.60 2.40
N GLU A 544 -18.55 1.22 1.63
CA GLU A 544 -19.46 2.15 0.99
C GLU A 544 -20.41 2.82 1.99
N LEU A 545 -20.87 2.08 3.00
CA LEU A 545 -21.62 2.63 4.13
C LEU A 545 -20.77 3.59 4.97
N GLN A 546 -19.47 3.35 5.08
CA GLN A 546 -18.55 4.28 5.71
C GLN A 546 -18.45 5.59 4.93
N GLU A 547 -18.34 5.54 3.60
CA GLU A 547 -18.37 6.77 2.79
C GLU A 547 -19.69 7.54 2.98
N LEU A 548 -20.83 6.84 2.98
CA LEU A 548 -22.15 7.42 3.26
C LEU A 548 -22.27 7.99 4.68
N ALA A 549 -21.57 7.42 5.67
CA ALA A 549 -21.58 7.94 7.04
C ALA A 549 -20.65 9.15 7.20
N GLN A 550 -19.56 9.23 6.44
CA GLN A 550 -18.54 10.27 6.59
C GLN A 550 -18.85 11.54 5.81
N ALA A 551 -19.34 11.44 4.57
CA ALA A 551 -19.59 12.60 3.72
C ALA A 551 -20.65 13.58 4.29
N PRO A 552 -21.79 13.12 4.84
CA PRO A 552 -22.77 13.99 5.50
C PRO A 552 -22.26 14.57 6.81
N SER A 553 -21.46 13.81 7.57
CA SER A 553 -20.85 14.27 8.83
C SER A 553 -20.00 15.52 8.62
N ALA A 554 -19.26 15.60 7.51
CA ALA A 554 -18.49 16.79 7.14
C ALA A 554 -19.36 18.04 6.86
N ARG A 555 -20.64 17.85 6.53
CA ARG A 555 -21.64 18.91 6.29
C ARG A 555 -22.54 19.19 7.51
N GLY A 556 -22.34 18.49 8.63
CA GLY A 556 -23.18 18.61 9.83
C GLY A 556 -24.48 17.80 9.80
N GLU A 557 -24.65 16.89 8.83
CA GLU A 557 -25.81 16.00 8.71
C GLU A 557 -25.66 14.76 9.60
N THR A 558 -25.73 14.98 10.91
CA THR A 558 -25.48 13.94 11.93
C THR A 558 -26.46 12.76 11.83
N ASP A 559 -27.74 13.01 11.55
CA ASP A 559 -28.77 11.95 11.50
C ASP A 559 -28.53 10.98 10.34
N THR A 560 -28.19 11.49 9.16
CA THR A 560 -27.80 10.67 7.99
C THR A 560 -26.59 9.82 8.31
N SER A 561 -25.59 10.43 8.96
CA SER A 561 -24.35 9.73 9.36
C SER A 561 -24.63 8.58 10.33
N LEU A 562 -25.46 8.85 11.35
CA LEU A 562 -25.88 7.85 12.34
C LEU A 562 -26.72 6.74 11.70
N ALA A 563 -27.63 7.08 10.78
CA ALA A 563 -28.46 6.11 10.09
C ALA A 563 -27.62 5.16 9.21
N ALA A 564 -26.63 5.67 8.47
CA ALA A 564 -25.74 4.85 7.66
C ALA A 564 -24.89 3.91 8.53
N SER A 565 -24.34 4.41 9.64
CA SER A 565 -23.57 3.59 10.57
C SER A 565 -24.42 2.53 11.29
N ARG A 566 -25.71 2.82 11.55
CA ARG A 566 -26.66 1.85 12.10
C ARG A 566 -26.99 0.75 11.11
N LEU A 567 -27.24 1.13 9.86
CA LEU A 567 -27.46 0.17 8.78
C LEU A 567 -26.28 -0.80 8.64
N ALA A 568 -25.04 -0.30 8.77
CA ALA A 568 -23.85 -1.14 8.73
C ALA A 568 -23.85 -2.23 9.82
N VAL A 569 -24.12 -1.90 11.08
CA VAL A 569 -24.13 -2.92 12.16
C VAL A 569 -25.34 -3.86 12.07
N GLU A 570 -26.46 -3.39 11.53
CA GLU A 570 -27.66 -4.22 11.37
C GLU A 570 -27.58 -5.19 10.18
N LEU A 571 -26.82 -4.85 9.13
CA LEU A 571 -26.52 -5.77 8.02
C LEU A 571 -25.31 -6.67 8.35
N TYR A 572 -24.33 -6.15 9.09
CA TYR A 572 -23.05 -6.79 9.31
C TYR A 572 -22.70 -6.93 10.81
N PRO A 573 -23.56 -7.60 11.62
CA PRO A 573 -23.41 -7.63 13.08
C PRO A 573 -22.14 -8.32 13.61
N LEU A 574 -21.45 -9.12 12.79
CA LEU A 574 -20.19 -9.78 13.14
C LEU A 574 -18.94 -9.03 12.62
N SER A 575 -19.13 -7.90 11.92
CA SER A 575 -18.03 -7.10 11.35
C SER A 575 -17.46 -6.16 12.40
N ASP A 576 -16.16 -6.29 12.70
CA ASP A 576 -15.43 -5.34 13.55
C ASP A 576 -15.47 -3.93 12.93
N ARG A 577 -15.32 -3.83 11.60
CA ARG A 577 -15.36 -2.57 10.85
C ARG A 577 -16.71 -1.86 10.97
N ALA A 578 -17.82 -2.58 10.90
CA ALA A 578 -19.16 -1.99 11.05
C ALA A 578 -19.36 -1.38 12.44
N HIS A 579 -18.94 -2.11 13.50
CA HIS A 579 -19.02 -1.63 14.87
C HIS A 579 -18.05 -0.46 15.13
N ALA A 580 -16.84 -0.52 14.57
CA ALA A 580 -15.88 0.58 14.64
C ALA A 580 -16.43 1.85 13.95
N LEU A 581 -17.02 1.71 12.76
CA LEU A 581 -17.70 2.78 12.04
C LEU A 581 -18.80 3.42 12.91
N GLN A 582 -19.65 2.61 13.53
CA GLN A 582 -20.70 3.10 14.42
C GLN A 582 -20.13 3.82 15.64
N GLY A 583 -19.12 3.25 16.30
CA GLY A 583 -18.46 3.87 17.44
C GLY A 583 -17.85 5.23 17.11
N LEU A 584 -17.08 5.32 16.03
CA LEU A 584 -16.47 6.57 15.57
C LEU A 584 -17.53 7.62 15.15
N THR A 585 -18.62 7.18 14.53
CA THR A 585 -19.73 8.07 14.14
C THR A 585 -20.46 8.62 15.38
N LEU A 586 -20.69 7.77 16.38
CA LEU A 586 -21.28 8.17 17.67
C LEU A 586 -20.39 9.14 18.44
N LEU A 587 -19.07 8.94 18.46
CA LEU A 587 -18.12 9.91 19.05
C LEU A 587 -18.22 11.27 18.38
N ARG A 588 -18.25 11.33 17.04
CA ARG A 588 -18.42 12.60 16.30
C ARG A 588 -19.76 13.27 16.58
N ALA A 589 -20.79 12.49 16.90
CA ALA A 589 -22.10 12.98 17.33
C ALA A 589 -22.18 13.34 18.82
N GLY A 590 -21.08 13.26 19.58
CA GLY A 590 -21.03 13.56 21.02
C GLY A 590 -21.66 12.49 21.92
N LYS A 591 -21.88 11.27 21.41
CA LYS A 591 -22.53 10.17 22.13
C LYS A 591 -21.48 9.17 22.66
N THR A 592 -20.74 9.56 23.70
CA THR A 592 -19.57 8.83 24.19
C THR A 592 -19.87 7.41 24.70
N GLU A 593 -20.82 7.24 25.62
CA GLU A 593 -21.14 5.92 26.19
C GLU A 593 -21.52 4.86 25.14
N PRO A 594 -22.50 5.10 24.24
CA PRO A 594 -22.82 4.13 23.20
C PRO A 594 -21.68 3.95 22.20
N ALA A 595 -20.82 4.96 22.00
CA ALA A 595 -19.64 4.81 21.17
C ALA A 595 -18.63 3.83 21.76
N LEU A 596 -18.33 3.94 23.05
CA LEU A 596 -17.44 3.02 23.76
C LEU A 596 -17.97 1.58 23.72
N ALA A 597 -19.28 1.40 23.87
CA ALA A 597 -19.91 0.10 23.72
C ALA A 597 -19.70 -0.51 22.32
N ALA A 598 -19.91 0.29 21.27
CA ALA A 598 -19.69 -0.15 19.88
C ALA A 598 -18.20 -0.46 19.59
N LEU A 599 -17.27 0.41 20.02
CA LEU A 599 -15.83 0.18 19.85
C LEU A 599 -15.34 -1.04 20.62
N ARG A 600 -15.87 -1.30 21.82
CA ARG A 600 -15.57 -2.51 22.59
C ARG A 600 -16.06 -3.77 21.87
N LEU A 601 -17.27 -3.72 21.30
CA LEU A 601 -17.77 -4.83 20.50
C LEU A 601 -16.90 -5.07 19.27
N ALA A 602 -16.44 -4.01 18.59
CA ALA A 602 -15.49 -4.14 17.49
C ALA A 602 -14.18 -4.84 17.92
N LEU A 603 -13.61 -4.45 19.07
CA LEU A 603 -12.44 -5.10 19.65
C LEU A 603 -12.68 -6.57 20.00
N ASP A 604 -13.85 -6.92 20.53
CA ASP A 604 -14.21 -8.30 20.83
C ASP A 604 -14.33 -9.15 19.56
N ARG A 605 -14.67 -8.55 18.41
CA ARG A 605 -14.71 -9.24 17.10
C ARG A 605 -13.32 -9.43 16.49
N ASP A 606 -12.49 -8.38 16.49
CA ASP A 606 -11.10 -8.46 16.07
C ASP A 606 -10.22 -7.49 16.89
N PRO A 607 -9.44 -7.99 17.88
CA PRO A 607 -8.55 -7.17 18.69
C PRO A 607 -7.44 -6.47 17.91
N LEU A 608 -7.13 -6.95 16.70
CA LEU A 608 -6.14 -6.36 15.78
C LEU A 608 -6.82 -5.57 14.65
N GLY A 609 -8.15 -5.49 14.66
CA GLY A 609 -8.97 -4.88 13.62
C GLY A 609 -9.15 -3.37 13.76
N ALA A 610 -10.31 -2.89 13.27
CA ALA A 610 -10.59 -1.46 13.09
C ALA A 610 -10.69 -0.64 14.37
N ALA A 611 -10.83 -1.29 15.53
CA ALA A 611 -10.85 -0.64 16.85
C ALA A 611 -9.60 -0.92 17.69
N SER A 612 -8.56 -1.53 17.12
CA SER A 612 -7.27 -1.76 17.80
C SER A 612 -6.61 -0.43 18.22
N PRO A 613 -5.69 -0.44 19.22
CA PRO A 613 -4.94 0.75 19.62
C PRO A 613 -4.30 1.49 18.44
N ALA A 614 -3.64 0.74 17.55
CA ALA A 614 -2.98 1.31 16.38
C ALA A 614 -3.97 1.93 15.38
N ALA A 615 -5.12 1.27 15.14
CA ALA A 615 -6.15 1.78 14.22
C ALA A 615 -6.81 3.06 14.74
N LEU A 616 -7.17 3.10 16.03
CA LEU A 616 -7.76 4.28 16.66
C LEU A 616 -6.76 5.44 16.74
N ASN A 617 -5.49 5.15 17.01
CA ASN A 617 -4.43 6.17 16.98
C ASN A 617 -4.30 6.78 15.58
N LEU A 618 -4.23 5.94 14.55
CA LEU A 618 -4.15 6.38 13.15
C LEU A 618 -5.35 7.25 12.76
N GLU A 619 -6.56 6.83 13.13
CA GLU A 619 -7.78 7.61 12.87
C GLU A 619 -7.75 8.97 13.57
N ALA A 620 -7.26 9.05 14.81
CA ALA A 620 -7.12 10.31 15.52
C ALA A 620 -6.16 11.27 14.79
N TYR A 621 -4.98 10.78 14.36
CA TYR A 621 -4.04 11.59 13.60
C TYR A 621 -4.57 11.97 12.21
N ARG A 622 -5.36 11.11 11.56
CA ARG A 622 -6.07 11.44 10.32
C ARG A 622 -7.03 12.61 10.52
N LEU A 623 -7.84 12.57 11.59
CA LEU A 623 -8.75 13.66 11.96
C LEU A 623 -7.99 14.96 12.26
N LYS A 624 -6.90 14.89 13.03
CA LYS A 624 -6.00 16.02 13.28
C LYS A 624 -5.43 16.60 11.98
N GLY A 625 -4.98 15.74 11.07
CA GLY A 625 -4.48 16.15 9.75
C GLY A 625 -5.52 16.88 8.90
N GLY A 626 -6.81 16.55 9.07
CA GLY A 626 -7.94 17.26 8.45
C GLY A 626 -8.43 18.49 9.23
N GLY A 627 -7.75 18.89 10.31
CA GLY A 627 -8.12 20.02 11.17
C GLY A 627 -9.21 19.71 12.21
N ALA A 628 -9.67 18.46 12.33
CA ALA A 628 -10.67 18.03 13.30
C ALA A 628 -10.02 17.58 14.63
N VAL A 629 -9.14 18.40 15.20
CA VAL A 629 -8.30 18.05 16.37
C VAL A 629 -9.16 17.60 17.55
N SER A 630 -10.27 18.28 17.86
CA SER A 630 -11.15 17.89 18.97
C SER A 630 -11.81 16.53 18.77
N GLN A 631 -12.16 16.17 17.53
CA GLN A 631 -12.70 14.84 17.21
C GLN A 631 -11.62 13.77 17.34
N GLY A 632 -10.40 14.04 16.85
CA GLY A 632 -9.28 13.12 17.04
C GLY A 632 -8.91 12.92 18.52
N MET A 633 -8.98 13.98 19.33
CA MET A 633 -8.82 13.89 20.79
C MET A 633 -9.90 13.00 21.42
N ALA A 634 -11.16 13.11 21.01
CA ALA A 634 -12.24 12.25 21.49
C ALA A 634 -12.01 10.77 21.14
N VAL A 635 -11.48 10.48 19.93
CA VAL A 635 -11.06 9.13 19.54
C VAL A 635 -9.95 8.61 20.44
N LEU A 636 -8.92 9.42 20.74
CA LEU A 636 -7.84 9.01 21.64
C LEU A 636 -8.30 8.81 23.09
N GLN A 637 -9.20 9.65 23.60
CA GLN A 637 -9.81 9.47 24.91
C GLN A 637 -10.59 8.15 24.99
N ALA A 638 -11.33 7.81 23.94
CA ALA A 638 -11.99 6.52 23.84
C ALA A 638 -10.98 5.36 23.76
N ALA A 639 -9.93 5.49 22.94
CA ALA A 639 -8.89 4.47 22.79
C ALA A 639 -8.15 4.21 24.12
N VAL A 640 -7.77 5.26 24.85
CA VAL A 640 -7.17 5.16 26.19
C VAL A 640 -8.13 4.54 27.20
N SER A 641 -9.43 4.84 27.12
CA SER A 641 -10.43 4.22 28.00
C SER A 641 -10.56 2.71 27.75
N LEU A 642 -10.45 2.28 26.50
CA LEU A 642 -10.46 0.86 26.11
C LEU A 642 -9.12 0.15 26.39
N HIS A 643 -8.01 0.90 26.36
CA HIS A 643 -6.65 0.39 26.51
C HIS A 643 -5.82 1.24 27.50
N PRO A 644 -6.18 1.27 28.79
CA PRO A 644 -5.57 2.18 29.76
C PRO A 644 -4.08 1.91 30.05
N ARG A 645 -3.55 0.78 29.59
CA ARG A 645 -2.14 0.38 29.75
C ARG A 645 -1.27 0.61 28.51
N ASP A 646 -1.81 1.20 27.44
CA ASP A 646 -1.04 1.50 26.24
C ASP A 646 -0.32 2.85 26.38
N ALA A 647 1.00 2.80 26.55
CA ALA A 647 1.83 4.00 26.72
C ALA A 647 1.81 4.91 25.48
N ASN A 648 1.73 4.34 24.28
CA ASN A 648 1.76 5.09 23.03
C ASN A 648 0.45 5.87 22.82
N LEU A 649 -0.69 5.31 23.20
CA LEU A 649 -1.97 6.04 23.19
C LEU A 649 -1.99 7.20 24.20
N GLN A 650 -1.40 7.01 25.39
CA GLN A 650 -1.27 8.08 26.38
C GLN A 650 -0.39 9.23 25.87
N ASP A 651 0.73 8.89 25.26
CA ASP A 651 1.64 9.85 24.62
C ASP A 651 0.93 10.63 23.50
N SER A 652 0.23 9.92 22.62
CA SER A 652 -0.54 10.53 21.54
C SER A 652 -1.65 11.44 22.08
N LEU A 653 -2.35 11.04 23.14
CA LEU A 653 -3.35 11.89 23.80
C LEU A 653 -2.72 13.16 24.41
N ALA A 654 -1.52 13.07 24.96
CA ALA A 654 -0.76 14.21 25.47
C ALA A 654 -0.43 15.24 24.38
N GLU A 655 -0.07 14.78 23.17
CA GLU A 655 0.15 15.66 22.02
C GLU A 655 -1.11 16.42 21.61
N PHE A 656 -2.28 15.78 21.66
CA PHE A 656 -3.55 16.42 21.34
C PHE A 656 -3.95 17.44 22.41
N TYR A 657 -3.73 17.14 23.70
CA TYR A 657 -3.90 18.11 24.76
C TYR A 657 -2.99 19.33 24.57
N MET A 658 -1.73 19.10 24.19
CA MET A 658 -0.79 20.18 23.88
C MET A 658 -1.28 21.10 22.78
N GLU A 659 -1.77 20.53 21.69
CA GLU A 659 -2.28 21.28 20.53
C GLU A 659 -3.53 22.10 20.87
N GLN A 660 -4.34 21.63 21.81
CA GLN A 660 -5.51 22.34 22.34
C GLN A 660 -5.17 23.32 23.49
N GLY A 661 -3.89 23.48 23.84
CA GLY A 661 -3.45 24.35 24.93
C GLY A 661 -3.73 23.80 26.34
N LEU A 662 -4.15 22.54 26.47
CA LEU A 662 -4.49 21.84 27.71
C LEU A 662 -3.23 21.30 28.41
N ARG A 663 -2.32 22.21 28.79
CA ARG A 663 -0.98 21.87 29.30
C ARG A 663 -0.98 20.95 30.53
N PRO A 664 -1.82 21.16 31.57
CA PRO A 664 -1.83 20.26 32.73
C PRO A 664 -2.21 18.82 32.37
N GLN A 665 -3.20 18.64 31.50
CA GLN A 665 -3.63 17.34 31.01
C GLN A 665 -2.55 16.67 30.16
N ALA A 666 -1.86 17.45 29.32
CA ALA A 666 -0.72 16.94 28.54
C ALA A 666 0.41 16.41 29.45
N VAL A 667 0.81 17.17 30.47
CA VAL A 667 1.86 16.74 31.42
C VAL A 667 1.44 15.47 32.15
N ALA A 668 0.17 15.36 32.58
CA ALA A 668 -0.35 14.17 33.24
C ALA A 668 -0.30 12.94 32.31
N ALA A 669 -0.73 13.09 31.06
CA ALA A 669 -0.74 12.00 30.07
C ALA A 669 0.68 11.55 29.69
N TYR A 670 1.64 12.48 29.46
CA TYR A 670 3.05 12.11 29.24
C TYR A 670 3.66 11.37 30.44
N ARG A 671 3.35 11.79 31.67
CA ARG A 671 3.80 11.09 32.89
C ARG A 671 3.22 9.68 32.95
N GLN A 672 1.94 9.53 32.63
CA GLN A 672 1.29 8.22 32.60
C GLN A 672 1.91 7.31 31.53
N ALA A 673 2.19 7.82 30.33
CA ALA A 673 2.89 7.08 29.29
C ALA A 673 4.24 6.53 29.78
N LEU A 674 5.06 7.39 30.39
CA LEU A 674 6.37 7.03 30.95
C LEU A 674 6.29 6.06 32.13
N GLN A 675 5.23 6.14 32.94
CA GLN A 675 4.99 5.18 34.02
C GLN A 675 4.58 3.80 33.51
N LEU A 676 3.80 3.75 32.43
CA LEU A 676 3.36 2.51 31.81
C LEU A 676 4.53 1.80 31.11
N ASP A 677 5.35 2.54 30.40
CA ASP A 677 6.57 2.05 29.76
C ASP A 677 7.63 3.18 29.73
N PRO A 678 8.77 3.09 30.42
CA PRO A 678 9.80 4.12 30.32
C PRO A 678 10.59 4.05 29.00
N ARG A 679 10.38 3.01 28.17
CA ARG A 679 11.14 2.70 26.95
C ARG A 679 10.29 2.65 25.68
N TYR A 680 9.03 3.09 25.71
CA TYR A 680 8.24 3.16 24.48
C TYR A 680 8.90 4.15 23.49
N PRO A 681 8.65 4.02 22.18
CA PRO A 681 9.36 4.81 21.16
C PRO A 681 9.35 6.34 21.36
N GLY A 682 8.31 6.90 21.99
CA GLY A 682 8.16 8.34 22.25
C GLY A 682 8.68 8.81 23.61
N ALA A 683 9.21 7.93 24.47
CA ALA A 683 9.56 8.24 25.86
C ALA A 683 10.55 9.43 26.00
N VAL A 684 11.55 9.52 25.12
CA VAL A 684 12.51 10.65 25.11
C VAL A 684 11.79 11.97 24.80
N GLY A 685 10.90 11.96 23.82
CA GLY A 685 10.09 13.12 23.44
C GLY A 685 9.17 13.57 24.56
N ALA A 686 8.52 12.64 25.24
CA ALA A 686 7.67 12.91 26.39
C ALA A 686 8.43 13.53 27.57
N LYS A 687 9.61 13.00 27.92
CA LYS A 687 10.48 13.58 28.96
C LYS A 687 10.83 15.03 28.62
N ALA A 688 11.21 15.29 27.36
CA ALA A 688 11.53 16.65 26.89
C ALA A 688 10.30 17.58 26.91
N ALA A 689 9.11 17.09 26.54
CA ALA A 689 7.87 17.84 26.57
C ALA A 689 7.46 18.23 28.00
N ILE A 690 7.55 17.30 28.97
CA ILE A 690 7.27 17.58 30.39
C ILE A 690 8.18 18.70 30.91
N ILE A 691 9.48 18.63 30.65
CA ILE A 691 10.46 19.64 31.09
C ILE A 691 10.12 21.01 30.49
N ARG A 692 9.82 21.06 29.17
CA ARG A 692 9.46 22.30 28.48
C ARG A 692 8.20 22.96 29.06
N LEU A 693 7.30 22.16 29.62
CA LEU A 693 6.06 22.61 30.24
C LEU A 693 6.21 22.97 31.73
N GLY A 694 7.44 23.00 32.25
CA GLY A 694 7.72 23.30 33.66
C GLY A 694 7.43 22.13 34.61
N GLY A 695 7.30 20.91 34.08
CA GLY A 695 7.10 19.70 34.87
C GLY A 695 8.42 19.03 35.25
N GLU A 696 8.48 18.46 36.47
CA GLU A 696 9.62 17.65 36.90
C GLU A 696 9.53 16.21 36.37
N THR A 697 10.69 15.65 36.00
CA THR A 697 10.88 14.27 35.52
C THR A 697 11.66 13.38 36.49
N LYS A 698 12.21 13.92 37.59
CA LYS A 698 13.11 13.23 38.54
C LYS A 698 12.51 12.01 39.24
N ALA A 699 11.18 11.90 39.29
CA ALA A 699 10.46 10.79 39.94
C ALA A 699 10.07 9.64 38.99
N LEU A 700 10.44 9.72 37.71
CA LEU A 700 10.13 8.70 36.71
C LEU A 700 11.38 7.82 36.56
N ALA A 701 11.31 6.58 37.05
CA ALA A 701 12.42 5.62 37.06
C ALA A 701 13.07 5.43 35.67
N PRO A 702 14.38 5.07 35.61
CA PRO A 702 15.15 5.02 34.37
C PRO A 702 14.48 4.32 33.19
#